data_AF-A0A962SZ95-F1
#
_entry.id   AF-A0A962SZ95-F1
#
_cell.length_a   1.000
_cell.length_b   1.000
_cell.length_c   1.000
_cell.angle_alpha   90.00
_cell.angle_beta   90.00
_cell.angle_gamma   90.00
#
_symmetry.space_group_name_H-M   'P 1'
#
loop_
_entity.id
_entity.type
_entity.pdbx_description
1 polymer ?
#
loop_
_entity_poly.entity_id
_entity_poly.type
_entity_poly.pdbx_seq_one_letter_code
_entity_poly.pdbx_strand_id
1 'polypeptide(L)'
;FDAALFGISPREAVFMDPQHRLFLETVWATVENAGYRPGALAGRDIGVFVGCQLQEYLGLIGDAGEAKAQAVLGNTPTMLANRVSFLFDWRGPSQTIDTACSSALVAVHRAMRALRDGECAWAIAGGAHLLLSPETYVLGSQLGMLSPDGRCKTFDQSANGYVKGEGVGAVLLKPLDQAEADGDHIQAVILASAENHGGRAHFLTAPNPEAQARLLVAAYTQADVSPETVSYIEAHGTGTELGDPIEVEALNRAFGELATRRGQPLPTAYCGLGSVKSNMGHLEPAAGIAGLLKVVLALRHQQLPATLHIRQVNPYLNLEGSPFYLVTQTRDWLPLHDANGQSLPRRAGVSSFGFGGSNAHLVLEECAEDVVMPTASLPPAIFPLSARSEPALRALAERLVVELRAQTDGLSRRWRDVLFTLQTGREAWPERLALVADSLAEGLNGLERWLKGELDAARIFQGRASTVAAELTLFDSSDELHAFARAELAKGRWDKIARLWAAGAALDWTQLGSNGRRLPLPGVPFADTRYWFNHRRGESVALTPNLSPTRQGEPEIPSTNAAELSAEFPSLSKEGWRTAPGWFDPAPLRARLRTLLADALYLPEDAIDDETPFVEMGLDSILAVELVNRLNKELGSDFKATRLYDHGTINALANYLAEHLLTVTSSPPDALPTDAGSGARAVDVANVQEEVTPEPIVAPSLPASASPEQEEQDRATAAVLGQLRLLLARLLYLDPADLDDDLELLELGLDTVSAGQLSRLIADTLGVELPAPRLLGYSGLATLAADIVAQREGTGSREQGQSEMELPCEIPPDPPFAKEGGECLASSIAIIGMAGRFPGAPDLDTFWQNLAQGVDAIREVPPERWDLTTCYDPDGRRPNSTYCRHGGFLENIDRFDPLFFNIAPQEAEVMDPQQRLFLEEAWKALEDAGYSDQALTNSRCAIYVGAGQGDYFMHSLGHDGLPVAQFGMGSVNSILAARLAYWLNLKGAAVALDTACSSSLVAVHLACRALQDGDCDLALAGGVSLMTTPQMHILTSQSQMLSPEGRCKTFANDADGFVPGEAVGALVLKPLEAALRDGDHIYGV
;
A
#
# COMPACT_ATOMS: atom_id res chain seq x y z
N PHE A 1 6.99 -1.35 -14.22
CA PHE A 1 6.32 -0.65 -13.11
C PHE A 1 6.33 0.82 -13.42
N ASP A 2 5.19 1.50 -13.28
CA ASP A 2 5.05 2.92 -13.56
C ASP A 2 5.22 3.76 -12.28
N ALA A 3 6.47 3.99 -11.86
CA ALA A 3 6.75 4.71 -10.61
C ALA A 3 6.21 6.15 -10.64
N ALA A 4 6.32 6.82 -11.80
CA ALA A 4 5.84 8.19 -11.98
C ALA A 4 4.32 8.29 -11.80
N LEU A 5 3.53 7.32 -12.27
CA LEU A 5 2.08 7.28 -12.06
C LEU A 5 1.71 7.42 -10.57
N PHE A 6 2.44 6.72 -9.72
CA PHE A 6 2.19 6.66 -8.27
C PHE A 6 2.93 7.73 -7.48
N GLY A 7 3.64 8.67 -8.12
CA GLY A 7 4.45 9.68 -7.41
C GLY A 7 5.64 9.07 -6.65
N ILE A 8 6.13 7.92 -7.11
CA ILE A 8 7.23 7.18 -6.49
C ILE A 8 8.52 7.44 -7.25
N SER A 9 9.62 7.70 -6.54
CA SER A 9 10.91 7.90 -7.18
C SER A 9 11.42 6.63 -7.85
N PRO A 10 12.09 6.71 -9.02
CA PRO A 10 12.80 5.57 -9.60
C PRO A 10 13.72 4.84 -8.61
N ARG A 11 14.35 5.58 -7.69
CA ARG A 11 15.19 5.01 -6.65
C ARG A 11 14.39 4.27 -5.59
N GLU A 12 13.29 4.83 -5.09
CA GLU A 12 12.42 4.12 -4.16
C GLU A 12 11.87 2.84 -4.82
N ALA A 13 11.41 2.94 -6.07
CA ALA A 13 10.89 1.82 -6.85
C ALA A 13 11.91 0.67 -7.01
N VAL A 14 13.22 0.97 -7.03
CA VAL A 14 14.31 -0.03 -7.03
C VAL A 14 14.36 -0.85 -5.74
N PHE A 15 14.07 -0.23 -4.60
CA PHE A 15 14.10 -0.89 -3.29
C PHE A 15 12.72 -1.39 -2.83
N MET A 16 11.66 -1.13 -3.59
CA MET A 16 10.32 -1.67 -3.32
C MET A 16 10.22 -3.13 -3.74
N ASP A 17 9.63 -3.96 -2.88
CA ASP A 17 9.28 -5.34 -3.20
C ASP A 17 8.42 -5.36 -4.49
N PRO A 18 8.76 -6.19 -5.50
CA PRO A 18 7.95 -6.29 -6.70
C PRO A 18 6.49 -6.70 -6.44
N GLN A 19 6.18 -7.40 -5.34
CA GLN A 19 4.81 -7.66 -4.90
C GLN A 19 4.03 -6.38 -4.64
N HIS A 20 4.65 -5.37 -3.98
CA HIS A 20 4.03 -4.07 -3.72
C HIS A 20 3.75 -3.32 -5.02
N ARG A 21 4.73 -3.33 -5.93
CA ARG A 21 4.63 -2.66 -7.23
C ARG A 21 3.51 -3.24 -8.10
N LEU A 22 3.49 -4.56 -8.25
CA LEU A 22 2.47 -5.24 -9.05
C LEU A 22 1.07 -5.12 -8.44
N PHE A 23 0.97 -5.16 -7.10
CA PHE A 23 -0.33 -4.98 -6.44
C PHE A 23 -0.87 -3.56 -6.63
N LEU A 24 -0.04 -2.52 -6.54
CA LEU A 24 -0.46 -1.14 -6.82
C LEU A 24 -1.04 -0.96 -8.23
N GLU A 25 -0.35 -1.47 -9.25
CA GLU A 25 -0.84 -1.46 -10.64
C GLU A 25 -2.13 -2.27 -10.79
N THR A 26 -2.23 -3.40 -10.09
CA THR A 26 -3.43 -4.25 -10.11
C THR A 26 -4.62 -3.55 -9.46
N VAL A 27 -4.43 -2.84 -8.35
CA VAL A 27 -5.50 -2.07 -7.69
C VAL A 27 -5.96 -0.93 -8.59
N TRP A 28 -5.04 -0.16 -9.18
CA TRP A 28 -5.38 0.88 -10.15
C TRP A 28 -6.22 0.32 -11.31
N ALA A 29 -5.75 -0.77 -11.93
CA ALA A 29 -6.45 -1.44 -13.02
C ALA A 29 -7.83 -1.96 -12.59
N THR A 30 -7.98 -2.45 -11.35
CA THR A 30 -9.24 -2.92 -10.78
C THR A 30 -10.26 -1.78 -10.65
N VAL A 31 -9.82 -0.62 -10.16
CA VAL A 31 -10.66 0.58 -10.04
C VAL A 31 -11.12 1.08 -11.41
N GLU A 32 -10.20 1.16 -12.38
CA GLU A 32 -10.56 1.56 -13.75
C GLU A 32 -11.45 0.52 -14.45
N ASN A 33 -11.27 -0.77 -14.17
CA ASN A 33 -12.11 -1.84 -14.69
C ASN A 33 -13.54 -1.76 -14.14
N ALA A 34 -13.70 -1.40 -12.87
CA ALA A 34 -14.99 -1.07 -12.28
C ALA A 34 -15.61 0.22 -12.85
N GLY A 35 -14.84 0.97 -13.65
CA GLY A 35 -15.27 2.19 -14.31
C GLY A 35 -15.23 3.41 -13.40
N TYR A 36 -14.42 3.41 -12.34
CA TYR A 36 -14.20 4.56 -11.47
C TYR A 36 -12.86 5.23 -11.77
N ARG A 37 -12.79 6.54 -11.54
CA ARG A 37 -11.54 7.30 -11.56
C ARG A 37 -10.91 7.25 -10.15
N PRO A 38 -9.67 6.75 -9.99
CA PRO A 38 -9.01 6.65 -8.69
C PRO A 38 -9.07 7.90 -7.82
N GLY A 39 -8.82 9.08 -8.39
CA GLY A 39 -8.79 10.35 -7.67
C GLY A 39 -10.16 10.81 -7.16
N ALA A 40 -11.28 10.29 -7.68
CA ALA A 40 -12.62 10.59 -7.13
C ALA A 40 -13.02 9.68 -5.97
N LEU A 41 -12.20 8.67 -5.68
CA LEU A 41 -12.37 7.83 -4.51
C LEU A 41 -11.54 8.34 -3.33
N ALA A 42 -10.72 9.37 -3.53
CA ALA A 42 -9.99 10.03 -2.45
C ALA A 42 -10.95 10.49 -1.35
N GLY A 43 -10.53 10.24 -0.12
CA GLY A 43 -11.21 10.55 1.12
C GLY A 43 -12.34 9.61 1.52
N ARG A 44 -12.61 8.54 0.76
CA ARG A 44 -13.67 7.58 1.06
C ARG A 44 -13.22 6.48 2.02
N ASP A 45 -14.18 5.91 2.74
CA ASP A 45 -14.01 4.73 3.58
C ASP A 45 -13.94 3.45 2.73
N ILE A 46 -12.80 3.26 2.06
CA ILE A 46 -12.50 2.05 1.28
C ILE A 46 -11.48 1.22 2.06
N GLY A 47 -11.84 -0.03 2.39
CA GLY A 47 -10.92 -0.97 3.02
C GLY A 47 -9.98 -1.64 2.01
N VAL A 48 -8.79 -2.04 2.44
CA VAL A 48 -7.77 -2.73 1.65
C VAL A 48 -7.31 -3.98 2.39
N PHE A 49 -7.58 -5.16 1.81
CA PHE A 49 -7.28 -6.46 2.40
C PHE A 49 -6.44 -7.29 1.45
N VAL A 50 -5.20 -7.63 1.83
CA VAL A 50 -4.25 -8.27 0.91
C VAL A 50 -3.65 -9.53 1.50
N GLY A 51 -3.81 -10.65 0.80
CA GLY A 51 -3.08 -11.87 1.09
C GLY A 51 -1.64 -11.80 0.57
N CYS A 52 -0.66 -11.85 1.47
CA CYS A 52 0.76 -11.86 1.12
C CYS A 52 1.54 -12.68 2.16
N GLN A 53 2.62 -13.32 1.73
CA GLN A 53 3.47 -14.15 2.58
C GLN A 53 4.90 -14.10 2.02
N LEU A 54 5.90 -14.17 2.91
CA LEU A 54 7.33 -14.20 2.59
C LEU A 54 7.85 -12.92 1.91
N GLN A 55 8.99 -12.40 2.37
CA GLN A 55 9.63 -11.19 1.84
C GLN A 55 11.05 -11.54 1.38
N GLU A 56 11.14 -12.14 0.20
CA GLU A 56 12.42 -12.58 -0.38
C GLU A 56 13.26 -11.39 -0.87
N TYR A 57 12.63 -10.29 -1.30
CA TYR A 57 13.33 -9.16 -1.90
C TYR A 57 14.25 -8.43 -0.92
N LEU A 58 13.84 -8.29 0.34
CA LEU A 58 14.66 -7.69 1.38
C LEU A 58 15.93 -8.52 1.66
N GLY A 59 15.80 -9.85 1.67
CA GLY A 59 16.94 -10.76 1.80
C GLY A 59 17.94 -10.58 0.66
N LEU A 60 17.45 -10.51 -0.58
CA LEU A 60 18.28 -10.29 -1.76
C LEU A 60 19.01 -8.92 -1.75
N ILE A 61 18.35 -7.86 -1.27
CA ILE A 61 18.98 -6.54 -1.08
C ILE A 61 20.09 -6.61 -0.01
N GLY A 62 19.83 -7.35 1.08
CA GLY A 62 20.78 -7.60 2.15
C GLY A 62 22.03 -8.32 1.66
N ASP A 63 21.87 -9.43 0.92
CA ASP A 63 22.96 -10.22 0.36
C ASP A 63 23.83 -9.43 -0.63
N ALA A 64 23.22 -8.47 -1.35
CA ALA A 64 23.94 -7.57 -2.25
C ALA A 64 24.71 -6.45 -1.51
N GLY A 65 24.52 -6.30 -0.20
CA GLY A 65 25.13 -5.22 0.59
C GLY A 65 24.54 -3.83 0.29
N GLU A 66 23.32 -3.77 -0.25
CA GLU A 66 22.65 -2.52 -0.66
C GLU A 66 21.53 -2.08 0.29
N ALA A 67 21.53 -2.56 1.54
CA ALA A 67 20.54 -2.18 2.54
C ALA A 67 20.56 -0.66 2.81
N LYS A 68 19.50 0.03 2.39
CA LYS A 68 19.25 1.46 2.62
C LYS A 68 17.92 1.64 3.36
N ALA A 69 17.71 2.80 3.99
CA ALA A 69 16.46 3.11 4.69
C ALA A 69 15.19 2.88 3.82
N GLN A 70 15.26 3.18 2.52
CA GLN A 70 14.14 2.92 1.58
C GLN A 70 13.73 1.45 1.49
N ALA A 71 14.67 0.50 1.71
CA ALA A 71 14.36 -0.92 1.64
C ALA A 71 13.39 -1.35 2.75
N VAL A 72 13.29 -0.64 3.87
CA VAL A 72 12.38 -1.01 4.96
C VAL A 72 10.93 -0.75 4.56
N LEU A 73 10.63 0.49 4.20
CA LEU A 73 9.29 0.90 3.74
C LEU A 73 8.92 0.25 2.40
N GLY A 74 9.93 -0.14 1.62
CA GLY A 74 9.76 -0.85 0.36
C GLY A 74 9.37 -2.33 0.52
N ASN A 75 9.71 -2.99 1.63
CA ASN A 75 9.60 -4.45 1.78
C ASN A 75 8.85 -4.91 3.05
N THR A 76 8.41 -4.02 3.92
CA THR A 76 7.61 -4.43 5.10
C THR A 76 6.22 -4.88 4.65
N PRO A 77 5.71 -6.08 5.01
CA PRO A 77 4.44 -6.61 4.52
C PRO A 77 3.23 -5.69 4.73
N THR A 78 3.17 -4.98 5.86
CA THR A 78 2.09 -4.02 6.15
C THR A 78 2.03 -2.86 5.14
N MET A 79 3.17 -2.49 4.53
CA MET A 79 3.23 -1.41 3.54
C MET A 79 2.56 -1.78 2.23
N LEU A 80 2.33 -3.07 1.94
CA LEU A 80 1.58 -3.52 0.77
C LEU A 80 0.16 -2.92 0.75
N ALA A 81 -0.56 -3.04 1.87
CA ALA A 81 -1.91 -2.48 2.02
C ALA A 81 -1.86 -0.97 2.32
N ASN A 82 -1.03 -0.53 3.27
CA ASN A 82 -1.00 0.87 3.71
C ASN A 82 -0.59 1.83 2.60
N ARG A 83 0.29 1.42 1.68
CA ARG A 83 0.70 2.27 0.56
C ARG A 83 -0.42 2.46 -0.45
N VAL A 84 -1.29 1.46 -0.65
CA VAL A 84 -2.51 1.62 -1.45
C VAL A 84 -3.42 2.63 -0.77
N SER A 85 -3.72 2.45 0.52
CA SER A 85 -4.56 3.40 1.25
C SER A 85 -4.01 4.83 1.21
N PHE A 86 -2.70 5.00 1.40
CA PHE A 86 -2.03 6.30 1.36
C PHE A 86 -2.10 6.95 -0.03
N LEU A 87 -1.71 6.23 -1.08
CA LEU A 87 -1.64 6.81 -2.44
C LEU A 87 -3.00 7.16 -3.03
N PHE A 88 -4.06 6.46 -2.61
CA PHE A 88 -5.43 6.70 -3.08
C PHE A 88 -6.26 7.52 -2.08
N ASP A 89 -5.70 7.95 -0.93
CA ASP A 89 -6.38 8.62 0.18
C ASP A 89 -7.64 7.86 0.66
N TRP A 90 -7.51 6.56 0.91
CA TRP A 90 -8.61 5.73 1.43
C TRP A 90 -8.52 5.54 2.94
N ARG A 91 -9.67 5.63 3.62
CA ARG A 91 -9.77 5.74 5.08
C ARG A 91 -10.33 4.50 5.78
N GLY A 92 -10.67 3.45 5.02
CA GLY A 92 -11.13 2.18 5.58
C GLY A 92 -9.99 1.33 6.15
N PRO A 93 -10.30 0.14 6.72
CA PRO A 93 -9.29 -0.76 7.27
C PRO A 93 -8.24 -1.15 6.23
N SER A 94 -6.95 -1.11 6.59
CA SER A 94 -5.83 -1.46 5.69
C SER A 94 -4.97 -2.56 6.31
N GLN A 95 -5.01 -3.76 5.73
CA GLN A 95 -4.48 -4.97 6.38
C GLN A 95 -3.83 -5.94 5.41
N THR A 96 -2.66 -6.45 5.82
CA THR A 96 -2.02 -7.62 5.21
C THR A 96 -2.34 -8.87 6.03
N ILE A 97 -2.72 -9.96 5.36
CA ILE A 97 -3.21 -11.20 5.97
C ILE A 97 -2.31 -12.37 5.56
N ASP A 98 -1.83 -13.13 6.55
CA ASP A 98 -1.09 -14.38 6.35
C ASP A 98 -1.81 -15.57 6.99
N THR A 99 -2.46 -16.36 6.14
CA THR A 99 -2.98 -17.70 6.45
C THR A 99 -2.42 -18.74 5.47
N ALA A 100 -1.18 -18.52 5.00
CA ALA A 100 -0.53 -19.31 3.96
C ALA A 100 -1.35 -19.41 2.65
N CYS A 101 -1.62 -20.61 2.15
CA CYS A 101 -2.30 -20.82 0.87
C CYS A 101 -3.74 -20.28 0.83
N SER A 102 -4.38 -19.99 1.98
CA SER A 102 -5.72 -19.40 2.05
C SER A 102 -5.72 -17.87 2.10
N SER A 103 -4.57 -17.20 2.18
CA SER A 103 -4.45 -15.75 2.49
C SER A 103 -5.38 -14.86 1.66
N ALA A 104 -5.35 -14.93 0.33
CA ALA A 104 -6.19 -14.06 -0.49
C ALA A 104 -7.70 -14.35 -0.35
N LEU A 105 -8.08 -15.60 -0.09
CA LEU A 105 -9.50 -15.94 0.08
C LEU A 105 -10.01 -15.52 1.47
N VAL A 106 -9.15 -15.61 2.49
CA VAL A 106 -9.39 -15.01 3.80
C VAL A 106 -9.46 -13.48 3.69
N ALA A 107 -8.62 -12.84 2.87
CA ALA A 107 -8.69 -11.41 2.62
C ALA A 107 -10.04 -10.98 2.02
N VAL A 108 -10.59 -11.75 1.08
CA VAL A 108 -11.96 -11.54 0.56
C VAL A 108 -13.02 -11.74 1.64
N HIS A 109 -12.89 -12.77 2.49
CA HIS A 109 -13.78 -12.97 3.63
C HIS A 109 -13.77 -11.77 4.60
N ARG A 110 -12.59 -11.24 4.95
CA ARG A 110 -12.44 -10.09 5.84
C ARG A 110 -12.97 -8.80 5.24
N ALA A 111 -12.75 -8.58 3.94
CA ALA A 111 -13.38 -7.48 3.22
C ALA A 111 -14.92 -7.56 3.28
N MET A 112 -15.51 -8.75 3.09
CA MET A 112 -16.95 -8.93 3.20
C MET A 112 -17.48 -8.66 4.61
N ARG A 113 -16.73 -9.01 5.65
CA ARG A 113 -17.10 -8.71 7.05
C ARG A 113 -17.07 -7.21 7.31
N ALA A 114 -15.98 -6.54 6.96
CA ALA A 114 -15.86 -5.09 7.10
C ALA A 114 -16.99 -4.32 6.38
N LEU A 115 -17.40 -4.77 5.19
CA LEU A 115 -18.55 -4.22 4.47
C LEU A 115 -19.89 -4.42 5.21
N ARG A 116 -20.11 -5.60 5.79
CA ARG A 116 -21.35 -5.92 6.53
C ARG A 116 -21.45 -5.19 7.86
N ASP A 117 -20.31 -5.01 8.51
CA ASP A 117 -20.20 -4.32 9.80
C ASP A 117 -20.21 -2.79 9.65
N GLY A 118 -20.13 -2.31 8.40
CA GLY A 118 -20.11 -0.90 8.05
C GLY A 118 -18.74 -0.24 8.17
N GLU A 119 -17.69 -0.95 8.61
CA GLU A 119 -16.32 -0.43 8.79
C GLU A 119 -15.72 0.21 7.54
N CYS A 120 -16.21 -0.20 6.37
CA CYS A 120 -15.96 0.48 5.11
C CYS A 120 -17.18 0.38 4.21
N ALA A 121 -17.38 1.39 3.35
CA ALA A 121 -18.45 1.34 2.36
C ALA A 121 -18.09 0.38 1.22
N TRP A 122 -16.83 0.43 0.76
CA TRP A 122 -16.30 -0.38 -0.32
C TRP A 122 -15.02 -1.09 0.14
N ALA A 123 -14.59 -2.14 -0.56
CA ALA A 123 -13.34 -2.81 -0.21
C ALA A 123 -12.57 -3.31 -1.45
N ILE A 124 -11.26 -3.15 -1.42
CA ILE A 124 -10.32 -3.87 -2.28
C ILE A 124 -9.86 -5.12 -1.55
N ALA A 125 -10.00 -6.28 -2.19
CA ALA A 125 -9.50 -7.55 -1.66
C ALA A 125 -8.68 -8.29 -2.71
N GLY A 126 -7.57 -8.92 -2.31
CA GLY A 126 -6.71 -9.60 -3.27
C GLY A 126 -5.56 -10.36 -2.65
N GLY A 127 -4.55 -10.66 -3.48
CA GLY A 127 -3.28 -11.20 -3.00
C GLY A 127 -2.18 -11.14 -4.05
N ALA A 128 -0.93 -11.23 -3.58
CA ALA A 128 0.27 -11.20 -4.40
C ALA A 128 1.22 -12.32 -3.96
N HIS A 129 1.87 -12.96 -4.94
CA HIS A 129 2.91 -13.95 -4.72
C HIS A 129 3.92 -13.95 -5.86
N LEU A 130 5.21 -13.89 -5.52
CA LEU A 130 6.32 -13.96 -6.46
C LEU A 130 7.41 -14.91 -5.95
N LEU A 131 8.19 -15.45 -6.86
CA LEU A 131 9.29 -16.40 -6.62
C LEU A 131 10.60 -15.69 -6.97
N LEU A 132 11.15 -14.96 -6.00
CA LEU A 132 12.33 -14.12 -6.18
C LEU A 132 13.62 -14.86 -5.86
N SER A 133 13.54 -15.94 -5.07
CA SER A 133 14.70 -16.63 -4.51
C SER A 133 14.59 -18.17 -4.60
N PRO A 134 15.69 -18.91 -4.81
CA PRO A 134 15.65 -20.38 -4.89
C PRO A 134 15.39 -21.07 -3.54
N GLU A 135 15.55 -20.38 -2.42
CA GLU A 135 15.45 -20.93 -1.05
C GLU A 135 14.07 -21.51 -0.78
N THR A 136 13.00 -20.85 -1.23
CA THR A 136 11.61 -21.32 -1.04
C THR A 136 11.31 -22.58 -1.86
N TYR A 137 12.00 -22.80 -2.99
CA TYR A 137 11.96 -24.06 -3.74
C TYR A 137 12.71 -25.18 -3.01
N VAL A 138 13.89 -24.88 -2.47
CA VAL A 138 14.69 -25.85 -1.70
C VAL A 138 13.90 -26.31 -0.48
N LEU A 139 13.32 -25.37 0.27
CA LEU A 139 12.47 -25.62 1.43
C LEU A 139 11.25 -26.48 1.08
N GLY A 140 10.49 -26.11 0.04
CA GLY A 140 9.32 -26.86 -0.40
C GLY A 140 9.66 -28.30 -0.84
N SER A 141 10.82 -28.48 -1.48
CA SER A 141 11.33 -29.80 -1.89
C SER A 141 11.66 -30.68 -0.69
N GLN A 142 12.35 -30.13 0.32
CA GLN A 142 12.67 -30.84 1.55
C GLN A 142 11.44 -31.19 2.40
N LEU A 143 10.39 -30.35 2.35
CA LEU A 143 9.10 -30.62 2.96
C LEU A 143 8.28 -31.68 2.21
N GLY A 144 8.74 -32.15 1.04
CA GLY A 144 8.01 -33.11 0.21
C GLY A 144 6.72 -32.56 -0.40
N MET A 145 6.56 -31.23 -0.44
CA MET A 145 5.35 -30.57 -0.95
C MET A 145 5.34 -30.44 -2.48
N LEU A 146 6.53 -30.41 -3.10
CA LEU A 146 6.69 -30.15 -4.53
C LEU A 146 6.64 -31.42 -5.36
N SER A 147 5.95 -31.35 -6.50
CA SER A 147 5.94 -32.41 -7.51
C SER A 147 7.29 -32.47 -8.23
N PRO A 148 7.97 -33.64 -8.26
CA PRO A 148 9.16 -33.84 -9.10
C PRO A 148 8.92 -33.64 -10.60
N ASP A 149 7.67 -33.74 -11.05
CA ASP A 149 7.28 -33.55 -12.44
C ASP A 149 7.01 -32.08 -12.79
N GLY A 150 7.03 -31.19 -11.79
CA GLY A 150 6.76 -29.77 -11.96
C GLY A 150 5.33 -29.46 -12.42
N ARG A 151 4.33 -30.24 -11.97
CA ARG A 151 2.92 -30.07 -12.34
C ARG A 151 1.99 -30.35 -11.17
N CYS A 152 0.95 -29.52 -11.00
CA CYS A 152 -0.20 -29.84 -10.15
C CYS A 152 -1.13 -30.81 -10.89
N LYS A 153 -0.98 -32.11 -10.65
CA LYS A 153 -1.79 -33.17 -11.29
C LYS A 153 -3.07 -33.43 -10.51
N THR A 154 -3.83 -32.38 -10.28
CA THR A 154 -5.03 -32.38 -9.44
C THR A 154 -6.02 -33.45 -9.89
N PHE A 155 -6.48 -34.27 -8.94
CA PHE A 155 -7.42 -35.40 -9.11
C PHE A 155 -6.91 -36.60 -9.92
N ASP A 156 -5.65 -36.57 -10.39
CA ASP A 156 -5.04 -37.69 -11.10
C ASP A 156 -4.44 -38.71 -10.12
N GLN A 157 -4.44 -39.99 -10.48
CA GLN A 157 -3.84 -41.06 -9.69
C GLN A 157 -2.33 -40.85 -9.46
N SER A 158 -1.65 -40.14 -10.37
CA SER A 158 -0.22 -39.83 -10.25
C SER A 158 0.09 -38.51 -9.52
N ALA A 159 -0.90 -37.89 -8.88
CA ALA A 159 -0.73 -36.75 -7.97
C ALA A 159 0.39 -37.02 -6.95
N ASN A 160 1.40 -36.14 -6.90
CA ASN A 160 2.61 -36.34 -6.08
C ASN A 160 3.21 -35.01 -5.55
N GLY A 161 2.37 -33.99 -5.41
CA GLY A 161 2.78 -32.65 -4.99
C GLY A 161 2.31 -31.56 -5.96
N TYR A 162 2.63 -30.31 -5.63
CA TYR A 162 2.30 -29.16 -6.47
C TYR A 162 3.55 -28.54 -7.11
N VAL A 163 3.38 -27.66 -8.09
CA VAL A 163 4.44 -26.78 -8.59
C VAL A 163 4.15 -25.35 -8.16
N LYS A 164 5.15 -24.59 -7.70
CA LYS A 164 4.96 -23.19 -7.31
C LYS A 164 4.60 -22.33 -8.53
N GLY A 165 3.87 -21.25 -8.32
CA GLY A 165 3.52 -20.29 -9.36
C GLY A 165 3.47 -18.87 -8.82
N GLU A 166 3.45 -17.90 -9.71
CA GLU A 166 3.45 -16.47 -9.41
C GLU A 166 2.14 -15.83 -9.87
N GLY A 167 1.71 -14.78 -9.19
CA GLY A 167 0.59 -13.99 -9.65
C GLY A 167 0.13 -12.94 -8.65
N VAL A 168 -0.62 -11.99 -9.18
CA VAL A 168 -1.28 -10.92 -8.44
C VAL A 168 -2.71 -10.81 -8.92
N GLY A 169 -3.63 -10.55 -8.00
CA GLY A 169 -5.03 -10.33 -8.33
C GLY A 169 -5.73 -9.48 -7.27
N ALA A 170 -6.72 -8.71 -7.69
CA ALA A 170 -7.59 -7.95 -6.81
C ALA A 170 -9.01 -7.89 -7.35
N VAL A 171 -9.96 -7.65 -6.45
CA VAL A 171 -11.37 -7.38 -6.74
C VAL A 171 -11.82 -6.15 -5.95
N LEU A 172 -12.69 -5.33 -6.55
CA LEU A 172 -13.42 -4.27 -5.86
C LEU A 172 -14.79 -4.81 -5.45
N LEU A 173 -15.10 -4.70 -4.16
CA LEU A 173 -16.31 -5.21 -3.55
C LEU A 173 -17.18 -4.07 -3.03
N LYS A 174 -18.48 -4.19 -3.26
CA LYS A 174 -19.54 -3.29 -2.78
C LYS A 174 -20.75 -4.10 -2.34
N PRO A 175 -21.56 -3.61 -1.39
CA PRO A 175 -22.90 -4.12 -1.18
C PRO A 175 -23.70 -4.13 -2.49
N LEU A 176 -24.45 -5.20 -2.76
CA LEU A 176 -25.12 -5.43 -4.04
C LEU A 176 -26.12 -4.30 -4.37
N ASP A 177 -26.91 -3.90 -3.39
CA ASP A 177 -27.87 -2.79 -3.49
C ASP A 177 -27.19 -1.46 -3.85
N GLN A 178 -26.02 -1.19 -3.27
CA GLN A 178 -25.23 0.00 -3.62
C GLN A 178 -24.62 -0.12 -5.03
N ALA A 179 -24.13 -1.29 -5.42
CA ALA A 179 -23.59 -1.50 -6.76
C ALA A 179 -24.67 -1.33 -7.85
N GLU A 180 -25.88 -1.81 -7.59
CA GLU A 180 -27.05 -1.60 -8.45
C GLU A 180 -27.46 -0.13 -8.52
N ALA A 181 -27.53 0.55 -7.37
CA ALA A 181 -27.88 1.97 -7.29
C ALA A 181 -26.89 2.87 -8.03
N ASP A 182 -25.59 2.55 -7.94
CA ASP A 182 -24.52 3.31 -8.59
C ASP A 182 -24.35 2.96 -10.07
N GLY A 183 -25.12 2.00 -10.59
CA GLY A 183 -25.09 1.60 -12.00
C GLY A 183 -23.81 0.84 -12.39
N ASP A 184 -23.21 0.11 -11.46
CA ASP A 184 -21.99 -0.65 -11.68
C ASP A 184 -22.21 -1.83 -12.62
N HIS A 185 -21.13 -2.28 -13.25
CA HIS A 185 -21.09 -3.60 -13.87
C HIS A 185 -20.73 -4.65 -12.83
N ILE A 186 -21.70 -5.48 -12.47
CA ILE A 186 -21.53 -6.56 -11.50
C ILE A 186 -21.06 -7.81 -12.23
N GLN A 187 -19.84 -8.28 -11.93
CA GLN A 187 -19.29 -9.48 -12.58
C GLN A 187 -19.80 -10.79 -11.98
N ALA A 188 -20.04 -10.81 -10.67
CA ALA A 188 -20.63 -11.90 -9.90
C ALA A 188 -21.09 -11.38 -8.53
N VAL A 189 -21.96 -12.13 -7.86
CA VAL A 189 -22.40 -11.85 -6.48
C VAL A 189 -21.77 -12.88 -5.54
N ILE A 190 -21.12 -12.44 -4.47
CA ILE A 190 -20.66 -13.32 -3.39
C ILE A 190 -21.75 -13.37 -2.32
N LEU A 191 -22.46 -14.50 -2.24
CA LEU A 191 -23.60 -14.67 -1.33
C LEU A 191 -23.14 -14.85 0.11
N ALA A 192 -22.10 -15.64 0.32
CA ALA A 192 -21.58 -15.96 1.64
C ALA A 192 -20.10 -16.35 1.60
N SER A 193 -19.48 -16.28 2.77
CA SER A 193 -18.10 -16.67 2.99
C SER A 193 -17.93 -17.24 4.40
N ALA A 194 -17.12 -18.28 4.53
CA ALA A 194 -16.81 -18.88 5.83
C ALA A 194 -15.30 -19.07 5.98
N GLU A 195 -14.84 -19.04 7.23
CA GLU A 195 -13.46 -19.29 7.64
C GLU A 195 -13.43 -20.20 8.87
N ASN A 196 -12.48 -21.15 8.95
CA ASN A 196 -12.23 -21.93 10.16
C ASN A 196 -10.80 -22.52 10.20
N HIS A 197 -10.47 -23.25 11.27
CA HIS A 197 -9.25 -24.04 11.37
C HIS A 197 -9.51 -25.55 11.45
N GLY A 198 -8.55 -26.34 10.95
CA GLY A 198 -8.54 -27.81 11.00
C GLY A 198 -8.51 -28.41 12.41
N GLY A 199 -8.01 -27.65 13.38
CA GLY A 199 -7.70 -28.13 14.72
C GLY A 199 -6.66 -29.24 14.70
N ARG A 200 -6.76 -30.23 15.59
CA ARG A 200 -5.85 -31.38 15.64
C ARG A 200 -6.03 -32.27 14.41
N ALA A 201 -4.91 -32.62 13.77
CA ALA A 201 -4.80 -33.61 12.70
C ALA A 201 -3.62 -34.57 12.99
N HIS A 202 -3.30 -35.50 12.07
CA HIS A 202 -2.16 -36.41 12.23
C HIS A 202 -0.80 -35.70 12.23
N PHE A 203 -0.69 -34.63 11.45
CA PHE A 203 0.46 -33.72 11.40
C PHE A 203 -0.08 -32.29 11.30
N LEU A 204 0.72 -31.30 11.69
CA LEU A 204 0.32 -29.87 11.58
C LEU A 204 -0.09 -29.51 10.14
N THR A 205 0.56 -30.11 9.15
CA THR A 205 0.32 -29.84 7.72
C THR A 205 -0.73 -30.73 7.06
N ALA A 206 -1.32 -31.66 7.81
CA ALA A 206 -2.33 -32.57 7.28
C ALA A 206 -3.71 -31.89 7.23
N PRO A 207 -4.41 -31.90 6.09
CA PRO A 207 -5.76 -31.36 6.02
C PRO A 207 -6.75 -32.20 6.83
N ASN A 208 -7.85 -31.59 7.27
CA ASN A 208 -8.89 -32.25 8.06
C ASN A 208 -10.25 -32.24 7.32
N PRO A 209 -10.76 -33.40 6.86
CA PRO A 209 -12.01 -33.47 6.08
C PRO A 209 -13.23 -33.02 6.88
N GLU A 210 -13.25 -33.20 8.20
CA GLU A 210 -14.36 -32.77 9.05
C GLU A 210 -14.42 -31.24 9.18
N ALA A 211 -13.27 -30.60 9.35
CA ALA A 211 -13.20 -29.15 9.41
C ALA A 211 -13.58 -28.50 8.08
N GLN A 212 -13.11 -29.06 6.96
CA GLN A 212 -13.50 -28.62 5.62
C GLN A 212 -15.01 -28.84 5.35
N ALA A 213 -15.58 -29.96 5.79
CA ALA A 213 -17.01 -30.19 5.65
C ALA A 213 -17.84 -29.17 6.45
N ARG A 214 -17.45 -28.89 7.70
CA ARG A 214 -18.11 -27.87 8.55
C ARG A 214 -18.02 -26.48 7.94
N LEU A 215 -16.88 -26.13 7.33
CA LEU A 215 -16.68 -24.86 6.61
C LEU A 215 -17.70 -24.71 5.49
N LEU A 216 -17.81 -25.74 4.64
CA LEU A 216 -18.74 -25.77 3.51
C LEU A 216 -20.19 -25.65 4.01
N VAL A 217 -20.58 -26.45 5.02
CA VAL A 217 -21.92 -26.38 5.61
C VAL A 217 -22.23 -24.98 6.13
N ALA A 218 -21.29 -24.33 6.81
CA ALA A 218 -21.46 -22.96 7.30
C ALA A 218 -21.67 -21.96 6.16
N ALA A 219 -20.82 -22.00 5.12
CA ALA A 219 -20.91 -21.10 3.97
C ALA A 219 -22.25 -21.26 3.20
N TYR A 220 -22.65 -22.49 2.90
CA TYR A 220 -23.91 -22.75 2.18
C TYR A 220 -25.16 -22.49 3.03
N THR A 221 -25.09 -22.71 4.35
CA THR A 221 -26.18 -22.35 5.27
C THR A 221 -26.34 -20.83 5.33
N GLN A 222 -25.23 -20.09 5.42
CA GLN A 222 -25.25 -18.63 5.43
C GLN A 222 -25.73 -18.05 4.09
N ALA A 223 -25.39 -18.68 2.96
CA ALA A 223 -25.86 -18.27 1.64
C ALA A 223 -27.37 -18.51 1.44
N ASP A 224 -28.00 -19.33 2.29
CA ASP A 224 -29.35 -19.88 2.10
C ASP A 224 -29.57 -20.50 0.70
N VAL A 225 -28.52 -21.13 0.17
CA VAL A 225 -28.54 -21.77 -1.14
C VAL A 225 -28.73 -23.27 -0.99
N SER A 226 -29.61 -23.83 -1.83
CA SER A 226 -29.78 -25.28 -1.87
C SER A 226 -28.59 -25.95 -2.58
N PRO A 227 -27.98 -26.99 -2.00
CA PRO A 227 -26.80 -27.65 -2.57
C PRO A 227 -27.03 -28.16 -4.00
N GLU A 228 -28.24 -28.64 -4.34
CA GLU A 228 -28.60 -29.10 -5.69
C GLU A 228 -28.57 -28.01 -6.78
N THR A 229 -28.46 -26.75 -6.39
CA THR A 229 -28.35 -25.62 -7.33
C THR A 229 -26.90 -25.22 -7.61
N VAL A 230 -25.94 -25.76 -6.85
CA VAL A 230 -24.51 -25.49 -7.01
C VAL A 230 -23.95 -26.42 -8.07
N SER A 231 -23.54 -25.87 -9.21
CA SER A 231 -23.14 -26.67 -10.38
C SER A 231 -21.64 -26.67 -10.65
N TYR A 232 -20.85 -25.94 -9.85
CA TYR A 232 -19.39 -25.97 -9.95
C TYR A 232 -18.71 -25.72 -8.61
N ILE A 233 -17.59 -26.39 -8.36
CA ILE A 233 -16.66 -26.09 -7.27
C ILE A 233 -15.27 -25.91 -7.86
N GLU A 234 -14.70 -24.74 -7.64
CA GLU A 234 -13.27 -24.51 -7.75
C GLU A 234 -12.60 -24.98 -6.45
N ALA A 235 -11.97 -26.15 -6.54
CA ALA A 235 -11.31 -26.79 -5.42
C ALA A 235 -9.97 -26.11 -5.09
N HIS A 236 -9.50 -26.30 -3.86
CA HIS A 236 -8.12 -26.00 -3.51
C HIS A 236 -7.16 -26.87 -4.34
N GLY A 237 -7.40 -28.19 -4.41
CA GLY A 237 -6.92 -29.09 -5.45
C GLY A 237 -5.47 -28.92 -5.85
N THR A 238 -4.53 -29.26 -4.96
CA THR A 238 -3.09 -29.06 -5.17
C THR A 238 -2.42 -30.16 -5.99
N GLY A 239 -3.08 -31.30 -6.23
CA GLY A 239 -2.42 -32.44 -6.87
C GLY A 239 -1.53 -33.21 -5.91
N THR A 240 -1.91 -33.25 -4.63
CA THR A 240 -1.26 -34.07 -3.61
C THR A 240 -2.00 -35.39 -3.45
N GLU A 241 -1.26 -36.48 -3.20
CA GLU A 241 -1.81 -37.83 -3.08
C GLU A 241 -2.89 -37.93 -1.98
N LEU A 242 -2.68 -37.24 -0.86
CA LEU A 242 -3.59 -37.23 0.30
C LEU A 242 -4.61 -36.09 0.27
N GLY A 243 -4.21 -34.90 -0.17
CA GLY A 243 -5.06 -33.71 -0.08
C GLY A 243 -6.27 -33.76 -0.99
N ASP A 244 -6.12 -34.22 -2.23
CA ASP A 244 -7.22 -34.25 -3.20
C ASP A 244 -8.36 -35.20 -2.75
N PRO A 245 -8.09 -36.45 -2.28
CA PRO A 245 -9.15 -37.29 -1.70
C PRO A 245 -9.81 -36.70 -0.45
N ILE A 246 -9.05 -36.07 0.44
CA ILE A 246 -9.58 -35.44 1.66
C ILE A 246 -10.55 -34.31 1.32
N GLU A 247 -10.22 -33.50 0.33
CA GLU A 247 -11.09 -32.41 -0.13
C GLU A 247 -12.39 -32.93 -0.74
N VAL A 248 -12.33 -33.97 -1.58
CA VAL A 248 -13.54 -34.57 -2.17
C VAL A 248 -14.38 -35.29 -1.12
N GLU A 249 -13.77 -35.94 -0.13
CA GLU A 249 -14.48 -36.49 1.02
C GLU A 249 -15.23 -35.41 1.79
N ALA A 250 -14.58 -34.28 2.08
CA ALA A 250 -15.19 -33.15 2.77
C ALA A 250 -16.39 -32.58 2.00
N LEU A 251 -16.27 -32.43 0.68
CA LEU A 251 -17.35 -32.02 -0.21
C LEU A 251 -18.54 -32.99 -0.16
N ASN A 252 -18.28 -34.30 -0.27
CA ASN A 252 -19.31 -35.33 -0.16
C ASN A 252 -20.05 -35.29 1.18
N ARG A 253 -19.31 -35.12 2.28
CA ARG A 253 -19.87 -35.02 3.63
C ARG A 253 -20.74 -33.77 3.79
N ALA A 254 -20.24 -32.61 3.37
CA ALA A 254 -20.97 -31.35 3.49
C ALA A 254 -22.26 -31.35 2.68
N PHE A 255 -22.19 -31.75 1.40
CA PHE A 255 -23.36 -31.79 0.53
C PHE A 255 -24.37 -32.85 1.00
N GLY A 256 -23.91 -34.01 1.48
CA GLY A 256 -24.77 -35.02 2.08
C GLY A 256 -25.47 -34.54 3.35
N GLU A 257 -24.79 -33.78 4.21
CA GLU A 257 -25.37 -33.17 5.40
C GLU A 257 -26.43 -32.12 5.04
N LEU A 258 -26.11 -31.20 4.13
CA LEU A 258 -27.04 -30.16 3.66
C LEU A 258 -28.30 -30.79 3.04
N ALA A 259 -28.15 -31.85 2.25
CA ALA A 259 -29.24 -32.63 1.66
C ALA A 259 -30.12 -33.28 2.75
N THR A 260 -29.49 -33.88 3.76
CA THR A 260 -30.18 -34.52 4.89
C THR A 260 -30.99 -33.50 5.69
N ARG A 261 -30.42 -32.32 5.99
CA ARG A 261 -31.11 -31.23 6.70
C ARG A 261 -32.37 -30.75 5.95
N ARG A 262 -32.36 -30.80 4.62
CA ARG A 262 -33.49 -30.43 3.76
C ARG A 262 -34.46 -31.58 3.44
N GLY A 263 -34.09 -32.82 3.76
CA GLY A 263 -34.90 -34.01 3.49
C GLY A 263 -35.08 -34.35 2.00
N GLN A 264 -34.14 -33.92 1.15
CA GLN A 264 -34.18 -34.17 -0.30
C GLN A 264 -32.86 -34.80 -0.77
N PRO A 265 -32.90 -35.92 -1.53
CA PRO A 265 -31.67 -36.51 -2.06
C PRO A 265 -31.08 -35.66 -3.19
N LEU A 266 -29.76 -35.59 -3.24
CA LEU A 266 -29.06 -34.88 -4.31
C LEU A 266 -29.04 -35.70 -5.61
N PRO A 267 -29.15 -35.05 -6.78
CA PRO A 267 -28.81 -35.70 -8.05
C PRO A 267 -27.35 -36.17 -8.06
N THR A 268 -27.05 -37.19 -8.84
CA THR A 268 -25.67 -37.66 -9.04
C THR A 268 -25.01 -36.92 -10.21
N ALA A 269 -23.72 -36.61 -10.09
CA ALA A 269 -22.89 -36.07 -11.17
C ALA A 269 -23.47 -34.83 -11.90
N TYR A 270 -23.93 -33.82 -11.16
CA TYR A 270 -24.40 -32.54 -11.72
C TYR A 270 -23.48 -31.35 -11.40
N CYS A 271 -22.62 -31.47 -10.37
CA CYS A 271 -21.71 -30.42 -9.96
C CYS A 271 -20.29 -30.71 -10.47
N GLY A 272 -19.74 -29.83 -11.31
CA GLY A 272 -18.38 -29.96 -11.81
C GLY A 272 -17.34 -29.65 -10.73
N LEU A 273 -16.23 -30.37 -10.72
CA LEU A 273 -15.03 -30.05 -9.94
C LEU A 273 -13.90 -29.63 -10.87
N GLY A 274 -13.17 -28.60 -10.48
CA GLY A 274 -11.91 -28.25 -11.13
C GLY A 274 -10.92 -27.50 -10.25
N SER A 275 -9.73 -27.28 -10.80
CA SER A 275 -8.68 -26.49 -10.13
C SER A 275 -7.82 -25.75 -11.16
N VAL A 276 -7.69 -24.44 -10.98
CA VAL A 276 -6.83 -23.53 -11.75
C VAL A 276 -5.35 -23.87 -11.58
N LYS A 277 -4.98 -24.55 -10.49
CA LYS A 277 -3.57 -24.91 -10.22
C LYS A 277 -3.00 -25.85 -11.26
N SER A 278 -3.86 -26.63 -11.93
CA SER A 278 -3.46 -27.47 -13.07
C SER A 278 -2.98 -26.65 -14.28
N ASN A 279 -3.35 -25.36 -14.38
CA ASN A 279 -2.96 -24.48 -15.48
C ASN A 279 -1.71 -23.65 -15.18
N MET A 280 -1.58 -23.15 -13.94
CA MET A 280 -0.60 -22.10 -13.59
C MET A 280 0.22 -22.40 -12.33
N GLY A 281 0.12 -23.61 -11.78
CA GLY A 281 0.76 -23.96 -10.51
C GLY A 281 0.03 -23.40 -9.29
N HIS A 282 0.63 -23.58 -8.12
CA HIS A 282 0.11 -23.09 -6.86
C HIS A 282 0.70 -21.71 -6.54
N LEU A 283 -0.14 -20.68 -6.62
CA LEU A 283 0.21 -19.28 -6.35
C LEU A 283 0.26 -18.92 -4.84
N GLU A 284 0.49 -19.91 -3.97
CA GLU A 284 0.56 -19.78 -2.50
C GLU A 284 -0.45 -18.74 -1.92
N PRO A 285 -0.08 -17.58 -1.33
CA PRO A 285 -1.05 -16.65 -0.75
C PRO A 285 -2.01 -16.02 -1.79
N ALA A 286 -1.64 -15.98 -3.08
CA ALA A 286 -2.48 -15.50 -4.18
C ALA A 286 -3.32 -16.62 -4.85
N ALA A 287 -3.24 -17.87 -4.37
CA ALA A 287 -3.98 -18.98 -4.98
C ALA A 287 -5.51 -18.83 -4.90
N GLY A 288 -6.01 -18.28 -3.80
CA GLY A 288 -7.44 -18.05 -3.59
C GLY A 288 -8.03 -17.06 -4.59
N ILE A 289 -7.34 -15.93 -4.83
CA ILE A 289 -7.82 -14.91 -5.77
C ILE A 289 -7.79 -15.41 -7.21
N ALA A 290 -6.81 -16.23 -7.60
CA ALA A 290 -6.78 -16.86 -8.92
C ALA A 290 -7.98 -17.80 -9.15
N GLY A 291 -8.35 -18.61 -8.15
CA GLY A 291 -9.54 -19.46 -8.21
C GLY A 291 -10.84 -18.65 -8.30
N LEU A 292 -10.96 -17.58 -7.50
CA LEU A 292 -12.08 -16.65 -7.54
C LEU A 292 -12.23 -16.00 -8.93
N LEU A 293 -11.14 -15.44 -9.47
CA LEU A 293 -11.15 -14.81 -10.80
C LEU A 293 -11.49 -15.81 -11.91
N LYS A 294 -11.01 -17.07 -11.83
CA LYS A 294 -11.42 -18.14 -12.76
C LYS A 294 -12.93 -18.37 -12.72
N VAL A 295 -13.54 -18.45 -11.54
CA VAL A 295 -14.99 -18.65 -11.41
C VAL A 295 -15.76 -17.46 -11.96
N VAL A 296 -15.36 -16.23 -11.64
CA VAL A 296 -15.98 -15.01 -12.19
C VAL A 296 -15.90 -15.00 -13.72
N LEU A 297 -14.75 -15.36 -14.30
CA LEU A 297 -14.59 -15.48 -15.76
C LEU A 297 -15.42 -16.64 -16.33
N ALA A 298 -15.53 -17.77 -15.63
CA ALA A 298 -16.36 -18.89 -16.04
C ALA A 298 -17.86 -18.54 -16.06
N LEU A 299 -18.33 -17.75 -15.09
CA LEU A 299 -19.69 -17.20 -15.07
C LEU A 299 -19.89 -16.26 -16.27
N ARG A 300 -18.99 -15.29 -16.46
CA ARG A 300 -19.04 -14.32 -17.56
C ARG A 300 -19.07 -14.97 -18.94
N HIS A 301 -18.22 -15.98 -19.15
CA HIS A 301 -18.14 -16.71 -20.42
C HIS A 301 -19.14 -17.86 -20.51
N GLN A 302 -19.89 -18.14 -19.45
CA GLN A 302 -20.82 -19.26 -19.34
C GLN A 302 -20.20 -20.59 -19.76
N GLN A 303 -18.93 -20.81 -19.38
CA GLN A 303 -18.14 -21.98 -19.73
C GLN A 303 -17.32 -22.47 -18.54
N LEU A 304 -17.23 -23.79 -18.38
CA LEU A 304 -16.37 -24.45 -17.40
C LEU A 304 -15.07 -24.88 -18.07
N PRO A 305 -13.90 -24.26 -17.76
CA PRO A 305 -12.62 -24.66 -18.31
C PRO A 305 -12.17 -26.05 -17.83
N ALA A 306 -11.44 -26.77 -18.69
CA ALA A 306 -10.84 -28.06 -18.34
C ALA A 306 -9.83 -27.96 -17.19
N THR A 307 -9.87 -28.92 -16.28
CA THR A 307 -8.80 -29.23 -15.34
C THR A 307 -7.80 -30.16 -16.03
N LEU A 308 -6.53 -29.76 -16.03
CA LEU A 308 -5.48 -30.40 -16.82
C LEU A 308 -4.86 -31.60 -16.09
N HIS A 309 -4.09 -32.38 -16.86
CA HIS A 309 -3.23 -33.47 -16.38
C HIS A 309 -3.93 -34.71 -15.83
N ILE A 310 -5.26 -34.79 -15.87
CA ILE A 310 -6.02 -36.00 -15.52
C ILE A 310 -5.92 -37.00 -16.67
N ARG A 311 -5.05 -38.00 -16.51
CA ARG A 311 -4.94 -39.19 -17.38
C ARG A 311 -5.76 -40.34 -16.81
N GLN A 312 -5.68 -40.54 -15.50
CA GLN A 312 -6.41 -41.56 -14.77
C GLN A 312 -6.88 -40.97 -13.44
N VAL A 313 -8.19 -41.03 -13.20
CA VAL A 313 -8.78 -40.49 -11.98
C VAL A 313 -8.22 -41.22 -10.76
N ASN A 314 -7.86 -40.47 -9.72
CA ASN A 314 -7.44 -41.04 -8.45
C ASN A 314 -8.58 -41.91 -7.86
N PRO A 315 -8.34 -43.21 -7.61
CA PRO A 315 -9.39 -44.13 -7.16
C PRO A 315 -9.96 -43.79 -5.77
N TYR A 316 -9.27 -42.96 -4.98
CA TYR A 316 -9.70 -42.59 -3.63
C TYR A 316 -10.67 -41.40 -3.58
N LEU A 317 -10.99 -40.76 -4.71
CA LEU A 317 -11.91 -39.61 -4.72
C LEU A 317 -13.38 -39.99 -4.44
N ASN A 318 -13.75 -41.26 -4.53
CA ASN A 318 -15.12 -41.73 -4.26
C ASN A 318 -16.24 -40.93 -4.98
N LEU A 319 -16.08 -40.70 -6.28
CA LEU A 319 -17.03 -39.91 -7.09
C LEU A 319 -18.29 -40.69 -7.49
N GLU A 320 -18.26 -42.02 -7.46
CA GLU A 320 -19.39 -42.86 -7.84
C GLU A 320 -20.58 -42.65 -6.88
N GLY A 321 -21.75 -42.30 -7.42
CA GLY A 321 -22.94 -41.98 -6.62
C GLY A 321 -22.89 -40.61 -5.91
N SER A 322 -21.81 -39.85 -6.07
CA SER A 322 -21.68 -38.49 -5.54
C SER A 322 -22.36 -37.45 -6.45
N PRO A 323 -22.63 -36.22 -5.98
CA PRO A 323 -23.11 -35.13 -6.83
C PRO A 323 -22.03 -34.61 -7.81
N PHE A 324 -20.78 -35.03 -7.66
CA PHE A 324 -19.63 -34.42 -8.31
C PHE A 324 -19.14 -35.18 -9.55
N TYR A 325 -18.62 -34.44 -10.53
CA TYR A 325 -17.87 -34.98 -11.67
C TYR A 325 -16.65 -34.10 -11.98
N LEU A 326 -15.59 -34.66 -12.55
CA LEU A 326 -14.39 -33.89 -12.93
C LEU A 326 -14.57 -33.19 -14.28
N VAL A 327 -14.28 -31.89 -14.36
CA VAL A 327 -14.31 -31.15 -15.62
C VAL A 327 -13.00 -31.40 -16.39
N THR A 328 -12.94 -32.49 -17.17
CA THR A 328 -11.74 -32.89 -17.94
C THR A 328 -11.63 -32.24 -19.32
N GLN A 329 -12.70 -31.59 -19.78
CA GLN A 329 -12.76 -30.87 -21.06
C GLN A 329 -13.57 -29.60 -20.87
N THR A 330 -13.13 -28.52 -21.53
CA THR A 330 -13.86 -27.26 -21.54
C THR A 330 -15.24 -27.49 -22.15
N ARG A 331 -16.28 -27.01 -21.48
CA ARG A 331 -17.67 -27.20 -21.88
C ARG A 331 -18.51 -25.99 -21.52
N ASP A 332 -19.65 -25.86 -22.18
CA ASP A 332 -20.65 -24.87 -21.81
C ASP A 332 -21.18 -25.14 -20.40
N TRP A 333 -21.27 -24.08 -19.61
CA TRP A 333 -21.88 -24.12 -18.29
C TRP A 333 -23.37 -23.87 -18.46
N LEU A 334 -24.15 -24.94 -18.56
CA LEU A 334 -25.60 -24.82 -18.71
C LEU A 334 -26.24 -24.48 -17.35
N PRO A 335 -27.21 -23.56 -17.31
CA PRO A 335 -27.92 -23.26 -16.08
C PRO A 335 -28.81 -24.46 -15.68
N LEU A 336 -28.93 -24.67 -14.37
CA LEU A 336 -29.89 -25.64 -13.82
C LEU A 336 -31.30 -25.08 -13.89
N HIS A 337 -32.31 -25.94 -13.76
CA HIS A 337 -33.71 -25.53 -13.80
C HIS A 337 -34.44 -25.99 -12.54
N ASP A 338 -35.36 -25.17 -12.05
CA ASP A 338 -36.22 -25.52 -10.92
C ASP A 338 -37.32 -26.53 -11.33
N ALA A 339 -38.15 -26.94 -10.36
CA ALA A 339 -39.25 -27.87 -10.61
C ALA A 339 -40.32 -27.35 -11.59
N ASN A 340 -40.37 -26.03 -11.82
CA ASN A 340 -41.29 -25.37 -12.75
C ASN A 340 -40.65 -25.15 -14.14
N GLY A 341 -39.40 -25.57 -14.35
CA GLY A 341 -38.64 -25.36 -15.58
C GLY A 341 -38.10 -23.95 -15.74
N GLN A 342 -38.06 -23.13 -14.68
CA GLN A 342 -37.40 -21.83 -14.69
C GLN A 342 -35.89 -22.01 -14.53
N SER A 343 -35.12 -21.27 -15.33
CA SER A 343 -33.66 -21.27 -15.24
C SER A 343 -33.21 -20.66 -13.92
N LEU A 344 -32.35 -21.37 -13.21
CA LEU A 344 -31.69 -20.91 -12.00
C LEU A 344 -30.36 -20.22 -12.37
N PRO A 345 -29.91 -19.23 -11.57
CA PRO A 345 -28.59 -18.62 -11.79
C PRO A 345 -27.50 -19.66 -11.56
N ARG A 346 -26.40 -19.56 -12.32
CA ARG A 346 -25.24 -20.42 -12.10
C ARG A 346 -24.62 -20.10 -10.75
N ARG A 347 -24.36 -21.14 -9.97
CA ARG A 347 -23.77 -21.02 -8.63
C ARG A 347 -22.52 -21.87 -8.52
N ALA A 348 -21.51 -21.34 -7.84
CA ALA A 348 -20.26 -22.03 -7.62
C ALA A 348 -19.68 -21.78 -6.23
N GLY A 349 -18.91 -22.74 -5.75
CA GLY A 349 -18.07 -22.60 -4.57
C GLY A 349 -16.59 -22.41 -4.94
N VAL A 350 -15.83 -21.67 -4.12
CA VAL A 350 -14.37 -21.55 -4.23
C VAL A 350 -13.75 -21.90 -2.89
N SER A 351 -12.87 -22.90 -2.85
CA SER A 351 -12.16 -23.35 -1.64
C SER A 351 -10.67 -22.95 -1.66
N SER A 352 -10.13 -22.53 -0.52
CA SER A 352 -8.68 -22.48 -0.31
C SER A 352 -8.28 -22.89 1.10
N PHE A 353 -7.27 -23.75 1.20
CA PHE A 353 -6.82 -24.35 2.46
C PHE A 353 -5.33 -24.08 2.67
N GLY A 354 -4.99 -23.32 3.71
CA GLY A 354 -3.63 -23.08 4.16
C GLY A 354 -3.03 -24.34 4.77
N PHE A 355 -1.73 -24.58 4.52
CA PHE A 355 -1.04 -25.75 5.05
C PHE A 355 -0.95 -25.76 6.59
N GLY A 356 -1.16 -24.63 7.27
CA GLY A 356 -1.29 -24.61 8.74
C GLY A 356 -2.62 -25.17 9.26
N GLY A 357 -3.63 -25.34 8.38
CA GLY A 357 -4.97 -25.79 8.74
C GLY A 357 -6.06 -24.71 8.64
N SER A 358 -5.70 -23.46 8.30
CA SER A 358 -6.64 -22.38 8.01
C SER A 358 -7.42 -22.67 6.73
N ASN A 359 -8.75 -22.56 6.75
CA ASN A 359 -9.60 -22.87 5.61
C ASN A 359 -10.56 -21.71 5.33
N ALA A 360 -10.78 -21.41 4.05
CA ALA A 360 -11.77 -20.45 3.59
C ALA A 360 -12.61 -21.01 2.43
N HIS A 361 -13.89 -20.65 2.39
CA HIS A 361 -14.79 -20.99 1.29
C HIS A 361 -15.72 -19.82 0.94
N LEU A 362 -15.91 -19.55 -0.35
CA LEU A 362 -16.85 -18.55 -0.87
C LEU A 362 -17.96 -19.22 -1.67
N VAL A 363 -19.17 -18.68 -1.60
CA VAL A 363 -20.31 -19.08 -2.45
C VAL A 363 -20.65 -17.92 -3.39
N LEU A 364 -20.59 -18.18 -4.69
CA LEU A 364 -20.83 -17.22 -5.76
C LEU A 364 -22.09 -17.55 -6.55
N GLU A 365 -22.73 -16.50 -7.04
CA GLU A 365 -23.87 -16.55 -7.94
C GLU A 365 -23.67 -15.64 -9.15
N GLU A 366 -24.15 -16.10 -10.29
CA GLU A 366 -24.29 -15.31 -11.52
C GLU A 366 -25.21 -14.11 -11.28
N CYS A 367 -24.75 -12.91 -11.65
CA CYS A 367 -25.64 -11.75 -11.73
C CYS A 367 -26.47 -11.82 -13.01
N ALA A 368 -27.77 -11.55 -12.93
CA ALA A 368 -28.63 -11.52 -14.10
C ALA A 368 -28.11 -10.50 -15.13
N GLU A 369 -28.08 -10.87 -16.41
CA GLU A 369 -27.75 -9.94 -17.49
C GLU A 369 -28.81 -8.84 -17.57
N ASP A 370 -28.34 -7.60 -17.72
CA ASP A 370 -29.23 -6.48 -17.96
C ASP A 370 -29.96 -6.62 -19.29
N VAL A 371 -31.27 -6.39 -19.26
CA VAL A 371 -32.06 -6.23 -20.48
C VAL A 371 -31.60 -4.96 -21.19
N VAL A 372 -30.75 -5.13 -22.21
CA VAL A 372 -30.32 -4.03 -23.09
C VAL A 372 -31.53 -3.54 -23.88
N MET A 373 -32.10 -2.41 -23.45
CA MET A 373 -33.16 -1.74 -24.21
C MET A 373 -32.57 -1.19 -25.52
N PRO A 374 -33.22 -1.37 -26.67
CA PRO A 374 -32.77 -0.79 -27.93
C PRO A 374 -32.67 0.73 -27.79
N THR A 375 -31.47 1.29 -27.89
CA THR A 375 -31.29 2.74 -27.92
C THR A 375 -31.87 3.29 -29.23
N ALA A 376 -32.76 4.27 -29.14
CA ALA A 376 -33.12 5.15 -30.25
C ALA A 376 -31.85 5.81 -30.84
N SER A 377 -31.91 6.41 -32.04
CA SER A 377 -30.73 7.11 -32.59
C SER A 377 -30.28 8.21 -31.62
N LEU A 378 -29.13 8.01 -31.01
CA LEU A 378 -28.56 8.94 -30.05
C LEU A 378 -27.91 10.12 -30.79
N PRO A 379 -27.87 11.32 -30.17
CA PRO A 379 -27.11 12.42 -30.72
C PRO A 379 -25.60 12.11 -30.74
N PRO A 380 -24.80 12.84 -31.54
CA PRO A 380 -23.34 12.81 -31.47
C PRO A 380 -22.85 13.00 -30.03
N ALA A 381 -21.73 12.39 -29.68
CA ALA A 381 -21.15 12.53 -28.35
C ALA A 381 -19.62 12.63 -28.41
N ILE A 382 -19.04 13.10 -27.32
CA ILE A 382 -17.59 13.24 -27.17
C ILE A 382 -17.04 11.93 -26.61
N PHE A 383 -16.11 11.33 -27.34
CA PHE A 383 -15.32 10.17 -26.92
C PHE A 383 -13.94 10.69 -26.44
N PRO A 384 -13.73 10.83 -25.12
CA PRO A 384 -12.48 11.34 -24.56
C PRO A 384 -11.47 10.22 -24.34
N LEU A 385 -10.19 10.53 -24.53
CA LEU A 385 -9.04 9.77 -24.07
C LEU A 385 -7.99 10.72 -23.52
N SER A 386 -7.30 10.29 -22.47
CA SER A 386 -6.22 11.05 -21.87
C SER A 386 -5.15 10.16 -21.28
N ALA A 387 -3.90 10.61 -21.34
CA ALA A 387 -2.76 9.95 -20.72
C ALA A 387 -1.74 10.99 -20.25
N ARG A 388 -0.73 10.54 -19.49
CA ARG A 388 0.33 11.43 -18.99
C ARG A 388 1.32 11.88 -20.07
N SER A 389 1.44 11.11 -21.15
CA SER A 389 2.35 11.39 -22.27
C SER A 389 1.74 11.00 -23.61
N GLU A 390 2.20 11.60 -24.70
CA GLU A 390 1.72 11.25 -26.05
C GLU A 390 1.93 9.76 -26.39
N PRO A 391 3.08 9.13 -26.07
CA PRO A 391 3.26 7.69 -26.28
C PRO A 391 2.24 6.85 -25.52
N ALA A 392 1.93 7.20 -24.26
CA ALA A 392 0.93 6.49 -23.47
C ALA A 392 -0.49 6.69 -24.04
N LEU A 393 -0.81 7.87 -24.55
CA LEU A 393 -2.08 8.16 -25.22
C LEU A 393 -2.25 7.33 -26.50
N ARG A 394 -1.17 7.21 -27.30
CA ARG A 394 -1.14 6.35 -28.49
C ARG A 394 -1.32 4.88 -28.13
N ALA A 395 -0.59 4.38 -27.13
CA ALA A 395 -0.72 3.00 -26.66
C ALA A 395 -2.13 2.69 -26.15
N LEU A 396 -2.76 3.63 -25.42
CA LEU A 396 -4.14 3.50 -24.97
C LEU A 396 -5.13 3.44 -26.15
N ALA A 397 -4.96 4.31 -27.14
CA ALA A 397 -5.80 4.32 -28.34
C ALA A 397 -5.67 3.02 -29.15
N GLU A 398 -4.45 2.51 -29.35
CA GLU A 398 -4.19 1.24 -30.02
C GLU A 398 -4.87 0.07 -29.28
N ARG A 399 -4.71 0.02 -27.95
CA ARG A 399 -5.32 -0.99 -27.10
C ARG A 399 -6.85 -0.97 -27.19
N LEU A 400 -7.45 0.21 -27.10
CA LEU A 400 -8.90 0.38 -27.23
C LEU A 400 -9.41 -0.04 -28.60
N VAL A 401 -8.72 0.33 -29.68
CA VAL A 401 -9.09 -0.10 -31.04
C VAL A 401 -9.08 -1.63 -31.12
N VAL A 402 -8.02 -2.29 -30.68
CA VAL A 402 -7.90 -3.75 -30.76
C VAL A 402 -8.98 -4.44 -29.93
N GLU A 403 -9.13 -4.06 -28.66
CA GLU A 403 -10.03 -4.74 -27.73
C GLU A 403 -11.51 -4.49 -28.01
N LEU A 404 -11.89 -3.25 -28.35
CA LEU A 404 -13.28 -2.90 -28.63
C LEU A 404 -13.72 -3.40 -30.01
N ARG A 405 -12.81 -3.52 -30.99
CA ARG A 405 -13.12 -4.13 -32.29
C ARG A 405 -13.57 -5.57 -32.14
N ALA A 406 -12.88 -6.35 -31.30
CA ALA A 406 -13.22 -7.75 -31.03
C ALA A 406 -14.63 -7.93 -30.42
N GLN A 407 -15.19 -6.88 -29.81
CA GLN A 407 -16.47 -6.90 -29.11
C GLN A 407 -17.50 -5.91 -29.72
N THR A 408 -17.28 -5.45 -30.95
CA THR A 408 -18.02 -4.34 -31.56
C THR A 408 -19.54 -4.56 -31.55
N ASP A 409 -20.01 -5.75 -31.92
CA ASP A 409 -21.44 -6.01 -32.10
C ASP A 409 -22.25 -5.92 -30.79
N GLY A 410 -21.65 -6.36 -29.68
CA GLY A 410 -22.24 -6.24 -28.34
C GLY A 410 -22.17 -4.82 -27.80
N LEU A 411 -20.98 -4.21 -27.89
CA LEU A 411 -20.74 -2.87 -27.33
C LEU A 411 -21.41 -1.74 -28.13
N SER A 412 -21.67 -1.94 -29.43
CA SER A 412 -22.40 -0.95 -30.25
C SER A 412 -23.80 -0.69 -29.72
N ARG A 413 -24.46 -1.71 -29.13
CA ARG A 413 -25.77 -1.55 -28.48
C ARG A 413 -25.67 -0.85 -27.12
N ARG A 414 -24.48 -0.83 -26.53
CA ARG A 414 -24.15 -0.19 -25.25
C ARG A 414 -23.27 1.05 -25.44
N TRP A 415 -23.34 1.70 -26.60
CA TRP A 415 -22.52 2.86 -26.94
C TRP A 415 -22.56 3.97 -25.87
N ARG A 416 -23.73 4.24 -25.31
CA ARG A 416 -23.92 5.20 -24.23
C ARG A 416 -23.15 4.82 -22.95
N ASP A 417 -23.13 3.55 -22.59
CA ASP A 417 -22.38 3.05 -21.42
C ASP A 417 -20.86 3.13 -21.66
N VAL A 418 -20.42 2.89 -22.89
CA VAL A 418 -19.00 3.06 -23.29
C VAL A 418 -18.59 4.51 -23.08
N LEU A 419 -19.37 5.45 -23.61
CA LEU A 419 -19.12 6.88 -23.45
C LEU A 419 -19.16 7.30 -21.98
N PHE A 420 -20.19 6.89 -21.24
CA PHE A 420 -20.34 7.21 -19.82
C PHE A 420 -19.12 6.75 -19.01
N THR A 421 -18.61 5.55 -19.30
CA THR A 421 -17.41 5.00 -18.64
C THR A 421 -16.17 5.80 -18.98
N LEU A 422 -15.92 6.12 -20.26
CA LEU A 422 -14.75 6.91 -20.67
C LEU A 422 -14.79 8.34 -20.13
N GLN A 423 -15.98 8.93 -20.05
CA GLN A 423 -16.19 10.30 -19.58
C GLN A 423 -16.07 10.42 -18.05
N THR A 424 -16.70 9.53 -17.29
CA THR A 424 -16.82 9.67 -15.83
C THR A 424 -15.88 8.77 -15.04
N GLY A 425 -15.35 7.73 -15.68
CA GLY A 425 -14.59 6.64 -15.05
C GLY A 425 -13.10 6.63 -15.36
N ARG A 426 -12.55 7.69 -15.94
CA ARG A 426 -11.13 7.79 -16.30
C ARG A 426 -10.55 9.12 -15.84
N GLU A 427 -9.27 9.11 -15.46
CA GLU A 427 -8.54 10.32 -15.08
C GLU A 427 -8.27 11.21 -16.30
N ALA A 428 -8.51 12.52 -16.14
CA ALA A 428 -8.34 13.52 -17.18
C ALA A 428 -6.90 14.07 -17.19
N TRP A 429 -5.95 13.25 -17.64
CA TRP A 429 -4.52 13.58 -17.71
C TRP A 429 -4.17 14.73 -18.67
N PRO A 430 -2.94 15.26 -18.62
CA PRO A 430 -2.52 16.39 -19.45
C PRO A 430 -2.63 16.17 -20.96
N GLU A 431 -2.20 15.03 -21.50
CA GLU A 431 -2.31 14.76 -22.94
C GLU A 431 -3.71 14.22 -23.24
N ARG A 432 -4.48 14.96 -24.05
CA ARG A 432 -5.91 14.71 -24.27
C ARG A 432 -6.24 14.59 -25.75
N LEU A 433 -7.11 13.63 -26.06
CA LEU A 433 -7.73 13.40 -27.36
C LEU A 433 -9.25 13.33 -27.19
N ALA A 434 -9.99 14.17 -27.89
CA ALA A 434 -11.45 14.11 -27.95
C ALA A 434 -11.90 13.87 -29.39
N LEU A 435 -12.78 12.89 -29.57
CA LEU A 435 -13.41 12.58 -30.84
C LEU A 435 -14.91 12.89 -30.77
N VAL A 436 -15.47 13.52 -31.81
CA VAL A 436 -16.92 13.65 -31.96
C VAL A 436 -17.44 12.49 -32.82
N ALA A 437 -18.20 11.59 -32.19
CA ALA A 437 -18.67 10.36 -32.81
C ALA A 437 -20.16 10.09 -32.53
N ASP A 438 -20.84 9.53 -33.52
CA ASP A 438 -22.26 9.18 -33.49
C ASP A 438 -22.47 7.71 -33.08
N SER A 439 -21.39 6.92 -33.09
CA SER A 439 -21.40 5.49 -32.75
C SER A 439 -20.02 5.01 -32.34
N LEU A 440 -19.97 3.81 -31.74
CA LEU A 440 -18.72 3.12 -31.42
C LEU A 440 -17.84 2.94 -32.66
N ALA A 441 -18.42 2.49 -33.78
CA ALA A 441 -17.68 2.28 -35.02
C ALA A 441 -17.02 3.57 -35.52
N GLU A 442 -17.71 4.71 -35.42
CA GLU A 442 -17.14 6.00 -35.82
C GLU A 442 -16.05 6.49 -34.87
N GLY A 443 -16.23 6.30 -33.56
CA GLY A 443 -15.18 6.59 -32.57
C GLY A 443 -13.90 5.78 -32.83
N LEU A 444 -14.03 4.46 -33.06
CA LEU A 444 -12.89 3.59 -33.37
C LEU A 444 -12.22 3.96 -34.70
N ASN A 445 -13.00 4.28 -35.74
CA ASN A 445 -12.44 4.80 -37.00
C ASN A 445 -11.69 6.12 -36.78
N GLY A 446 -12.20 7.00 -35.91
CA GLY A 446 -11.53 8.25 -35.53
C GLY A 446 -10.18 8.01 -34.86
N LEU A 447 -10.10 7.06 -33.94
CA LEU A 447 -8.84 6.63 -33.32
C LEU A 447 -7.85 6.07 -34.34
N GLU A 448 -8.29 5.18 -35.24
CA GLU A 448 -7.45 4.60 -36.29
C GLU A 448 -6.90 5.66 -37.25
N ARG A 449 -7.69 6.69 -37.58
CA ARG A 449 -7.24 7.82 -38.41
C ARG A 449 -6.21 8.66 -37.67
N TRP A 450 -6.46 8.99 -36.40
CA TRP A 450 -5.51 9.72 -35.57
C TRP A 450 -4.18 8.97 -35.40
N LEU A 451 -4.22 7.65 -35.17
CA LEU A 451 -3.02 6.81 -35.07
C LEU A 451 -2.17 6.82 -36.36
N LYS A 452 -2.82 6.94 -37.53
CA LYS A 452 -2.15 7.09 -38.84
C LYS A 452 -1.65 8.52 -39.12
N GLY A 453 -1.88 9.48 -38.21
CA GLY A 453 -1.56 10.89 -38.41
C GLY A 453 -2.55 11.64 -39.30
N GLU A 454 -3.72 11.07 -39.59
CA GLU A 454 -4.79 11.72 -40.35
C GLU A 454 -5.66 12.56 -39.40
N LEU A 455 -5.47 13.88 -39.42
CA LEU A 455 -6.28 14.81 -38.62
C LEU A 455 -7.53 15.27 -39.38
N ASP A 456 -8.68 15.14 -38.72
CA ASP A 456 -9.96 15.70 -39.18
C ASP A 456 -10.35 16.85 -38.25
N ALA A 457 -10.08 18.09 -38.66
CA ALA A 457 -10.25 19.27 -37.82
C ALA A 457 -11.70 19.53 -37.37
N ALA A 458 -12.68 18.82 -37.92
CA ALA A 458 -14.08 18.92 -37.52
C ALA A 458 -14.49 17.89 -36.44
N ARG A 459 -13.73 16.80 -36.28
CA ARG A 459 -14.11 15.67 -35.41
C ARG A 459 -13.02 15.17 -34.48
N ILE A 460 -11.75 15.48 -34.73
CA ILE A 460 -10.59 15.01 -33.96
C ILE A 460 -9.89 16.22 -33.33
N PHE A 461 -9.84 16.26 -32.01
CA PHE A 461 -9.26 17.36 -31.25
C PHE A 461 -8.22 16.82 -30.28
N GLN A 462 -6.97 17.26 -30.41
CA GLN A 462 -5.87 16.90 -29.52
C GLN A 462 -5.33 18.18 -28.87
N GLY A 463 -4.92 18.07 -27.61
CA GLY A 463 -4.29 19.17 -26.88
C GLY A 463 -3.62 18.70 -25.60
N ARG A 464 -2.84 19.60 -24.99
CA ARG A 464 -2.24 19.41 -23.67
C ARG A 464 -2.88 20.36 -22.66
N ALA A 465 -3.23 19.89 -21.48
CA ALA A 465 -3.90 20.71 -20.47
C ALA A 465 -3.05 21.90 -19.97
N SER A 466 -1.72 21.84 -20.08
CA SER A 466 -0.81 22.95 -19.69
C SER A 466 -0.76 24.09 -20.70
N THR A 467 -1.23 23.88 -21.94
CA THR A 467 -1.52 24.99 -22.85
C THR A 467 -2.82 25.64 -22.42
N VAL A 468 -2.74 26.47 -21.37
CA VAL A 468 -3.86 27.29 -20.89
C VAL A 468 -4.41 28.05 -22.09
N ALA A 469 -5.56 27.62 -22.60
CA ALA A 469 -6.25 28.37 -23.62
C ALA A 469 -6.60 29.73 -22.99
N ALA A 470 -6.31 30.82 -23.70
CA ALA A 470 -6.89 32.14 -23.39
C ALA A 470 -8.44 32.12 -23.32
N GLU A 471 -9.06 31.01 -23.76
CA GLU A 471 -10.48 30.74 -23.66
C GLU A 471 -10.93 30.24 -22.27
N LEU A 472 -10.04 29.65 -21.44
CA LEU A 472 -10.40 29.18 -20.10
C LEU A 472 -10.41 30.30 -19.06
N THR A 473 -9.62 31.36 -19.28
CA THR A 473 -9.67 32.60 -18.49
C THR A 473 -10.93 33.43 -18.72
N LEU A 474 -11.84 32.98 -19.61
CA LEU A 474 -13.13 33.62 -19.87
C LEU A 474 -14.23 33.20 -18.91
N PHE A 475 -13.99 32.21 -18.05
CA PHE A 475 -14.97 31.71 -17.08
C PHE A 475 -14.48 32.01 -15.67
N ASP A 476 -15.30 32.72 -14.89
CA ASP A 476 -14.96 33.11 -13.52
C ASP A 476 -15.19 31.95 -12.54
N SER A 477 -15.95 30.92 -12.96
CA SER A 477 -16.22 29.73 -12.15
C SER A 477 -16.48 28.46 -12.98
N SER A 478 -16.39 27.31 -12.31
CA SER A 478 -16.79 26.02 -12.88
C SER A 478 -18.26 26.01 -13.32
N ASP A 479 -19.17 26.64 -12.58
CA ASP A 479 -20.59 26.64 -12.90
C ASP A 479 -20.89 27.38 -14.21
N GLU A 480 -20.19 28.48 -14.48
CA GLU A 480 -20.29 29.21 -15.74
C GLU A 480 -19.79 28.39 -16.93
N LEU A 481 -18.66 27.68 -16.75
CA LEU A 481 -18.12 26.75 -17.74
C LEU A 481 -19.13 25.65 -18.07
N HIS A 482 -19.76 25.04 -17.05
CA HIS A 482 -20.77 23.99 -17.24
C HIS A 482 -22.06 24.53 -17.88
N ALA A 483 -22.51 25.73 -17.50
CA ALA A 483 -23.68 26.37 -18.10
C ALA A 483 -23.45 26.69 -19.58
N PHE A 484 -22.27 27.22 -19.91
CA PHE A 484 -21.84 27.45 -21.28
C PHE A 484 -21.77 26.14 -22.08
N ALA A 485 -21.14 25.11 -21.50
CA ALA A 485 -21.01 23.81 -22.15
C ALA A 485 -22.39 23.20 -22.45
N ARG A 486 -23.33 23.19 -21.49
CA ARG A 486 -24.71 22.75 -21.71
C ARG A 486 -25.40 23.53 -22.83
N ALA A 487 -25.25 24.85 -22.87
CA ALA A 487 -25.86 25.70 -23.89
C ALA A 487 -25.31 25.44 -25.29
N GLU A 488 -24.01 25.17 -25.44
CA GLU A 488 -23.41 24.87 -26.73
C GLU A 488 -23.73 23.42 -27.18
N LEU A 489 -23.77 22.45 -26.26
CA LEU A 489 -24.25 21.09 -26.55
C LEU A 489 -25.70 21.09 -27.03
N ALA A 490 -26.58 21.88 -26.39
CA ALA A 490 -27.98 22.03 -26.82
C ALA A 490 -28.12 22.65 -28.24
N LYS A 491 -27.11 23.40 -28.70
CA LYS A 491 -27.03 23.94 -30.08
C LYS A 491 -26.36 22.96 -31.07
N GLY A 492 -25.95 21.78 -30.63
CA GLY A 492 -25.25 20.79 -31.44
C GLY A 492 -23.77 21.10 -31.72
N ARG A 493 -23.14 21.98 -30.92
CA ARG A 493 -21.73 22.39 -31.09
C ARG A 493 -20.77 21.50 -30.30
N TRP A 494 -20.79 20.21 -30.61
CA TRP A 494 -19.97 19.18 -29.95
C TRP A 494 -18.47 19.40 -30.15
N ASP A 495 -18.09 19.91 -31.33
CA ASP A 495 -16.72 20.28 -31.71
C ASP A 495 -16.10 21.29 -30.74
N LYS A 496 -16.88 22.28 -30.30
CA LYS A 496 -16.42 23.33 -29.40
C LYS A 496 -16.12 22.79 -28.02
N ILE A 497 -16.95 21.89 -27.51
CA ILE A 497 -16.77 21.27 -26.19
C ILE A 497 -15.66 20.22 -26.22
N ALA A 498 -15.53 19.46 -27.31
CA ALA A 498 -14.40 18.55 -27.52
C ALA A 498 -13.05 19.30 -27.53
N ARG A 499 -12.98 20.44 -28.23
CA ARG A 499 -11.80 21.32 -28.24
C ARG A 499 -11.49 21.88 -26.86
N LEU A 500 -12.51 22.35 -26.14
CA LEU A 500 -12.36 22.94 -24.81
C LEU A 500 -11.83 21.92 -23.80
N TRP A 501 -12.36 20.69 -23.82
CA TRP A 501 -11.87 19.60 -22.99
C TRP A 501 -10.44 19.17 -23.35
N ALA A 502 -10.14 19.02 -24.64
CA ALA A 502 -8.80 18.68 -25.13
C ALA A 502 -7.76 19.75 -24.76
N ALA A 503 -8.18 21.02 -24.64
CA ALA A 503 -7.35 22.12 -24.18
C ALA A 503 -7.17 22.21 -22.65
N GLY A 504 -7.76 21.27 -21.88
CA GLY A 504 -7.55 21.19 -20.43
C GLY A 504 -8.76 21.52 -19.56
N ALA A 505 -9.90 21.92 -20.12
CA ALA A 505 -11.07 22.28 -19.33
C ALA A 505 -11.54 21.12 -18.41
N ALA A 506 -11.86 21.45 -17.16
CA ALA A 506 -12.43 20.52 -16.19
C ALA A 506 -13.95 20.46 -16.37
N LEU A 507 -14.43 19.41 -17.07
CA LEU A 507 -15.86 19.20 -17.34
C LEU A 507 -16.38 17.99 -16.53
N ASP A 508 -17.41 18.22 -15.74
CA ASP A 508 -18.27 17.22 -15.14
C ASP A 508 -19.30 16.75 -16.16
N TRP A 509 -19.01 15.62 -16.78
CA TRP A 509 -19.85 15.03 -17.79
C TRP A 509 -21.25 14.67 -17.31
N THR A 510 -21.45 14.38 -16.02
CA THR A 510 -22.77 14.06 -15.47
C THR A 510 -23.69 15.28 -15.48
N GLN A 511 -23.15 16.46 -15.14
CA GLN A 511 -23.85 17.73 -15.26
C GLN A 511 -24.08 18.17 -16.71
N LEU A 512 -23.34 17.60 -17.66
CA LEU A 512 -23.55 17.78 -19.10
C LEU A 512 -24.54 16.75 -19.69
N GLY A 513 -25.16 15.92 -18.84
CA GLY A 513 -26.19 14.96 -19.22
C GLY A 513 -25.65 13.57 -19.57
N SER A 514 -24.37 13.29 -19.33
CA SER A 514 -23.82 11.95 -19.44
C SER A 514 -24.42 11.04 -18.38
N ASN A 515 -24.88 9.88 -18.82
CA ASN A 515 -25.55 8.90 -17.99
C ASN A 515 -25.42 7.52 -18.65
N GLY A 516 -25.47 6.46 -17.87
CA GLY A 516 -25.29 5.10 -18.36
C GLY A 516 -24.85 4.19 -17.23
N ARG A 517 -24.58 2.94 -17.57
CA ARG A 517 -23.93 2.01 -16.65
C ARG A 517 -22.42 2.01 -16.89
N ARG A 518 -21.65 1.71 -15.85
CA ARG A 518 -20.21 1.50 -15.99
C ARG A 518 -19.95 0.20 -16.75
N LEU A 519 -18.87 0.16 -17.51
CA LEU A 519 -18.44 -0.99 -18.29
C LEU A 519 -16.96 -1.30 -18.03
N PRO A 520 -16.55 -2.57 -18.09
CA PRO A 520 -15.14 -2.93 -18.10
C PRO A 520 -14.54 -2.56 -19.46
N LEU A 521 -13.83 -1.44 -19.51
CA LEU A 521 -13.08 -0.97 -20.66
C LEU A 521 -11.57 -1.04 -20.38
N PRO A 522 -10.73 -1.15 -21.42
CA PRO A 522 -9.28 -1.06 -21.27
C PRO A 522 -8.87 0.18 -20.46
N GLY A 523 -7.99 -0.05 -19.49
CA GLY A 523 -7.40 1.00 -18.65
C GLY A 523 -6.10 1.55 -19.23
N VAL A 524 -5.47 2.45 -18.48
CA VAL A 524 -4.16 3.02 -18.82
C VAL A 524 -3.12 1.91 -18.99
N PRO A 525 -2.32 1.91 -20.08
CA PRO A 525 -1.15 1.05 -20.17
C PRO A 525 -0.03 1.62 -19.30
N PHE A 526 0.33 0.92 -18.22
CA PHE A 526 1.45 1.30 -17.35
C PHE A 526 2.78 1.28 -18.12
N ALA A 527 3.69 2.17 -17.75
CA ALA A 527 5.07 2.10 -18.23
C ALA A 527 5.76 0.79 -17.80
N ASP A 528 6.31 0.05 -18.77
CA ASP A 528 7.06 -1.19 -18.53
C ASP A 528 8.53 -0.92 -18.21
N THR A 529 8.78 -0.06 -17.21
CA THR A 529 10.13 0.28 -16.76
C THR A 529 10.63 -0.75 -15.75
N ARG A 530 11.86 -1.24 -15.97
CA ARG A 530 12.54 -2.18 -15.07
C ARG A 530 13.16 -1.45 -13.88
N TYR A 531 12.75 -1.83 -12.67
CA TYR A 531 13.40 -1.41 -11.41
C TYR A 531 13.90 -2.61 -10.62
N TRP A 532 15.21 -2.65 -10.33
CA TRP A 532 15.85 -3.74 -9.57
C TRP A 532 17.17 -3.29 -8.95
N PHE A 533 17.46 -3.69 -7.70
CA PHE A 533 18.61 -3.20 -6.92
C PHE A 533 19.99 -3.42 -7.56
N ASN A 534 20.18 -4.46 -8.38
CA ASN A 534 21.48 -4.82 -8.96
C ASN A 534 21.75 -4.31 -10.40
N HIS A 535 20.98 -3.33 -10.92
CA HIS A 535 21.20 -2.84 -12.28
C HIS A 535 22.46 -1.96 -12.38
N ARG A 536 23.52 -2.46 -13.03
CA ARG A 536 24.62 -1.60 -13.53
C ARG A 536 24.13 -0.76 -14.71
N ARG A 537 24.35 0.55 -14.67
CA ARG A 537 24.12 1.45 -15.82
C ARG A 537 24.81 0.91 -17.08
N GLY A 538 24.04 0.73 -18.16
CA GLY A 538 24.56 0.49 -19.51
C GLY A 538 24.25 -0.87 -20.16
N GLU A 539 23.63 -1.83 -19.47
CA GLU A 539 23.21 -3.09 -20.11
C GLU A 539 21.72 -3.07 -20.47
N SER A 540 21.41 -2.67 -21.71
CA SER A 540 20.13 -3.00 -22.35
C SER A 540 20.12 -4.49 -22.66
N VAL A 541 19.49 -5.31 -21.81
CA VAL A 541 19.09 -6.65 -22.22
C VAL A 541 17.82 -6.50 -23.05
N ALA A 542 17.97 -6.52 -24.37
CA ALA A 542 16.85 -6.73 -25.27
C ALA A 542 16.23 -8.08 -24.92
N LEU A 543 15.01 -8.09 -24.37
CA LEU A 543 14.18 -9.28 -24.26
C LEU A 543 13.86 -9.74 -25.68
N THR A 544 14.69 -10.61 -26.23
CA THR A 544 14.34 -11.38 -27.42
C THR A 544 13.53 -12.59 -26.95
N PRO A 545 12.28 -12.77 -27.41
CA PRO A 545 11.51 -13.97 -27.12
C PRO A 545 12.11 -15.11 -27.95
N ASN A 546 13.09 -15.82 -27.39
CA ASN A 546 13.76 -16.88 -28.13
C ASN A 546 13.00 -18.21 -27.99
N LEU A 547 11.93 -18.34 -28.76
CA LEU A 547 11.39 -19.64 -29.17
C LEU A 547 11.88 -19.94 -30.59
N SER A 548 12.77 -20.93 -30.72
CA SER A 548 12.94 -21.87 -31.87
C SER A 548 14.41 -22.04 -32.36
N PRO A 549 14.78 -23.22 -32.90
CA PRO A 549 16.15 -23.72 -32.91
C PRO A 549 17.01 -23.26 -34.10
N THR A 550 18.31 -23.25 -33.84
CA THR A 550 19.46 -22.96 -34.72
C THR A 550 19.33 -23.28 -36.22
N ARG A 551 19.67 -22.30 -37.07
CA ARG A 551 20.31 -22.52 -38.39
C ARG A 551 21.40 -21.47 -38.64
N GLN A 552 22.58 -21.96 -39.03
CA GLN A 552 23.77 -21.20 -39.42
C GLN A 552 23.70 -20.75 -40.89
N GLY A 553 24.28 -19.58 -41.20
CA GLY A 553 24.72 -19.20 -42.55
C GLY A 553 24.55 -17.71 -42.91
N GLU A 554 25.61 -16.92 -42.67
CA GLU A 554 26.13 -15.71 -43.39
C GLU A 554 25.20 -14.55 -43.84
N PRO A 555 25.69 -13.33 -44.17
CA PRO A 555 27.00 -12.68 -43.95
C PRO A 555 26.90 -11.30 -43.23
N GLU A 556 28.03 -10.82 -42.69
CA GLU A 556 28.19 -9.45 -42.17
C GLU A 556 28.12 -8.39 -43.28
N ILE A 557 27.37 -7.31 -43.03
CA ILE A 557 27.34 -6.07 -43.84
C ILE A 557 27.72 -4.91 -42.91
N PRO A 558 28.58 -3.98 -43.36
CA PRO A 558 29.43 -3.19 -42.49
C PRO A 558 28.69 -2.06 -41.77
N SER A 559 29.11 -1.80 -40.54
CA SER A 559 28.70 -0.64 -39.75
C SER A 559 28.95 0.65 -40.52
N THR A 560 27.88 1.32 -40.92
CA THR A 560 27.92 2.71 -41.34
C THR A 560 28.24 3.57 -40.13
N ASN A 561 29.39 4.24 -40.19
CA ASN A 561 29.83 5.28 -39.26
C ASN A 561 28.69 6.29 -39.03
N ALA A 562 28.07 6.24 -37.85
CA ALA A 562 27.33 7.36 -37.27
C ALA A 562 28.31 8.34 -36.60
N ALA A 563 29.44 8.60 -37.27
CA ALA A 563 30.51 9.49 -36.81
C ALA A 563 30.49 10.86 -37.51
N GLU A 564 29.47 11.18 -38.32
CA GLU A 564 29.45 12.42 -39.11
C GLU A 564 28.22 13.31 -38.91
N LEU A 565 27.48 13.14 -37.80
CA LEU A 565 26.51 14.15 -37.33
C LEU A 565 26.63 14.46 -35.83
N SER A 566 27.78 14.18 -35.21
CA SER A 566 28.16 14.78 -33.92
C SER A 566 29.08 15.97 -34.17
N ALA A 567 28.51 17.17 -34.33
CA ALA A 567 29.26 18.38 -34.10
C ALA A 567 29.70 18.40 -32.63
N GLU A 568 31.01 18.26 -32.45
CA GLU A 568 31.82 18.09 -31.24
C GLU A 568 31.28 18.74 -29.94
N PHE A 569 31.16 17.93 -28.88
CA PHE A 569 31.52 18.34 -27.52
C PHE A 569 32.34 17.23 -26.84
N PRO A 570 33.47 17.54 -26.19
CA PRO A 570 34.38 16.52 -25.66
C PRO A 570 33.82 15.87 -24.38
N SER A 571 33.90 14.54 -24.30
CA SER A 571 33.69 13.81 -23.04
C SER A 571 34.88 14.04 -22.10
N LEU A 572 34.70 14.97 -21.15
CA LEU A 572 35.75 15.34 -20.20
C LEU A 572 35.74 14.41 -18.98
N SER A 573 36.94 14.02 -18.51
CA SER A 573 37.13 13.27 -17.26
C SER A 573 36.68 14.11 -16.04
N LYS A 574 36.54 13.46 -14.87
CA LYS A 574 36.16 14.07 -13.58
C LYS A 574 37.01 15.29 -13.18
N GLU A 575 38.23 15.41 -13.73
CA GLU A 575 39.15 16.54 -13.53
C GLU A 575 39.23 17.48 -14.75
N GLY A 576 38.85 17.00 -15.95
CA GLY A 576 38.91 17.78 -17.19
C GLY A 576 37.81 18.84 -17.32
N TRP A 577 36.64 18.65 -16.71
CA TRP A 577 35.51 19.58 -16.89
C TRP A 577 35.67 20.92 -16.17
N ARG A 578 36.38 20.97 -15.03
CA ARG A 578 36.71 22.22 -14.30
C ARG A 578 37.77 23.09 -15.00
N THR A 579 38.50 22.51 -15.96
CA THR A 579 39.59 23.20 -16.68
C THR A 579 39.21 23.55 -18.12
N ALA A 580 38.00 23.20 -18.55
CA ALA A 580 37.49 23.54 -19.87
C ALA A 580 37.16 25.05 -19.95
N PRO A 581 37.60 25.76 -21.02
CA PRO A 581 37.21 27.15 -21.23
C PRO A 581 35.67 27.26 -21.33
N GLY A 582 35.06 28.14 -20.53
CA GLY A 582 33.60 28.36 -20.54
C GLY A 582 32.78 27.37 -19.70
N TRP A 583 33.37 26.60 -18.78
CA TRP A 583 32.61 25.61 -17.99
C TRP A 583 31.54 26.22 -17.04
N PHE A 584 31.65 27.51 -16.72
CA PHE A 584 30.63 28.27 -15.98
C PHE A 584 29.45 28.72 -16.86
N ASP A 585 29.49 28.47 -18.17
CA ASP A 585 28.37 28.78 -19.05
C ASP A 585 27.19 27.84 -18.74
N PRO A 586 25.92 28.29 -18.85
CA PRO A 586 24.77 27.46 -18.55
C PRO A 586 24.72 26.16 -19.36
N ALA A 587 25.22 26.13 -20.60
CA ALA A 587 25.15 24.94 -21.45
C ALA A 587 25.98 23.73 -20.94
N PRO A 588 27.30 23.86 -20.64
CA PRO A 588 28.06 22.77 -20.04
C PRO A 588 27.59 22.43 -18.61
N LEU A 589 27.06 23.40 -17.87
CA LEU A 589 26.56 23.18 -16.51
C LEU A 589 25.22 22.42 -16.50
N ARG A 590 24.32 22.71 -17.46
CA ARG A 590 23.11 21.91 -17.73
C ARG A 590 23.47 20.46 -18.05
N ALA A 591 24.42 20.25 -18.96
CA ALA A 591 24.86 18.90 -19.31
C ALA A 591 25.38 18.13 -18.08
N ARG A 592 26.15 18.79 -17.19
CA ARG A 592 26.66 18.16 -15.97
C ARG A 592 25.58 17.90 -14.93
N LEU A 593 24.66 18.83 -14.72
CA LEU A 593 23.50 18.64 -13.84
C LEU A 593 22.62 17.50 -14.35
N ARG A 594 22.47 17.37 -15.67
CA ARG A 594 21.77 16.25 -16.29
C ARG A 594 22.44 14.92 -15.96
N THR A 595 23.76 14.83 -16.06
CA THR A 595 24.50 13.67 -15.58
C THR A 595 24.25 13.41 -14.08
N LEU A 596 24.43 14.41 -13.21
CA LEU A 596 24.30 14.22 -11.76
C LEU A 596 22.87 13.82 -11.33
N LEU A 597 21.85 14.38 -11.98
CA LEU A 597 20.45 14.05 -11.73
C LEU A 597 20.10 12.66 -12.28
N ALA A 598 20.55 12.34 -13.50
CA ALA A 598 20.47 10.98 -14.04
C ALA A 598 21.15 9.96 -13.11
N ASP A 599 22.26 10.33 -12.46
CA ASP A 599 23.00 9.50 -11.49
C ASP A 599 22.23 9.29 -10.20
N ALA A 600 21.53 10.32 -9.71
CA ALA A 600 20.73 10.25 -8.50
C ALA A 600 19.44 9.45 -8.72
N LEU A 601 18.78 9.65 -9.86
CA LEU A 601 17.49 9.04 -10.22
C LEU A 601 17.63 7.69 -10.95
N TYR A 602 18.84 7.25 -11.26
CA TYR A 602 19.10 6.02 -12.03
C TYR A 602 18.42 6.02 -13.42
N LEU A 603 18.25 7.20 -14.01
CA LEU A 603 17.76 7.39 -15.37
C LEU A 603 18.93 7.56 -16.35
N PRO A 604 18.76 7.27 -17.65
CA PRO A 604 19.72 7.67 -18.66
C PRO A 604 19.64 9.18 -18.90
N GLU A 605 20.75 9.81 -19.32
CA GLU A 605 20.81 11.28 -19.43
C GLU A 605 19.80 11.86 -20.43
N ASP A 606 19.41 11.11 -21.45
CA ASP A 606 18.42 11.50 -22.46
C ASP A 606 16.96 11.42 -21.96
N ALA A 607 16.70 10.72 -20.86
CA ALA A 607 15.37 10.67 -20.22
C ALA A 607 15.13 11.84 -19.25
N ILE A 608 16.13 12.70 -19.04
CA ILE A 608 16.02 13.87 -18.18
C ILE A 608 15.65 15.08 -19.03
N ASP A 609 14.42 15.55 -18.88
CA ASP A 609 13.94 16.79 -19.50
C ASP A 609 14.42 18.01 -18.70
N ASP A 610 14.92 19.04 -19.37
CA ASP A 610 15.52 20.20 -18.70
C ASP A 610 14.49 21.12 -18.04
N GLU A 611 13.20 20.98 -18.39
CA GLU A 611 12.07 21.81 -17.95
C GLU A 611 11.08 21.10 -17.01
N THR A 612 11.17 19.77 -16.89
CA THR A 612 10.28 19.03 -16.00
C THR A 612 10.69 19.27 -14.53
N PRO A 613 9.74 19.52 -13.60
CA PRO A 613 10.07 19.69 -12.19
C PRO A 613 10.74 18.44 -11.59
N PHE A 614 11.76 18.61 -10.76
CA PHE A 614 12.48 17.49 -10.15
C PHE A 614 11.56 16.53 -9.36
N VAL A 615 10.52 17.06 -8.69
CA VAL A 615 9.52 16.27 -7.95
C VAL A 615 8.73 15.35 -8.89
N GLU A 616 8.35 15.84 -10.07
CA GLU A 616 7.64 15.03 -11.08
C GLU A 616 8.55 13.95 -11.71
N MET A 617 9.87 14.16 -11.72
CA MET A 617 10.84 13.12 -12.06
C MET A 617 11.10 12.13 -10.91
N GLY A 618 10.48 12.33 -9.75
CA GLY A 618 10.65 11.50 -8.57
C GLY A 618 11.87 11.89 -7.73
N LEU A 619 12.28 13.16 -7.67
CA LEU A 619 13.27 13.60 -6.69
C LEU A 619 12.59 13.78 -5.32
N ASP A 620 12.79 12.83 -4.42
CA ASP A 620 12.33 12.89 -3.03
C ASP A 620 13.34 13.58 -2.09
N SER A 621 12.94 13.83 -0.84
CA SER A 621 13.74 14.54 0.16
C SER A 621 15.08 13.86 0.48
N ILE A 622 15.21 12.53 0.30
CA ILE A 622 16.46 11.81 0.55
C ILE A 622 17.40 11.94 -0.66
N LEU A 623 16.83 11.85 -1.86
CA LEU A 623 17.54 12.01 -3.13
C LEU A 623 18.07 13.44 -3.33
N ALA A 624 17.29 14.45 -2.97
CA ALA A 624 17.66 15.85 -3.08
C ALA A 624 18.92 16.17 -2.25
N VAL A 625 19.00 15.65 -1.02
CA VAL A 625 20.17 15.81 -0.14
C VAL A 625 21.40 15.13 -0.73
N GLU A 626 21.25 13.93 -1.30
CA GLU A 626 22.38 13.23 -1.92
C GLU A 626 22.89 13.94 -3.18
N LEU A 627 21.99 14.41 -4.05
CA LEU A 627 22.31 15.16 -5.27
C LEU A 627 23.13 16.41 -4.93
N VAL A 628 22.69 17.18 -3.92
CA VAL A 628 23.39 18.37 -3.45
C VAL A 628 24.73 18.06 -2.81
N ASN A 629 24.83 17.00 -2.01
CA ASN A 629 26.11 16.59 -1.43
C ASN A 629 27.13 16.24 -2.52
N ARG A 630 26.69 15.61 -3.61
CA ARG A 630 27.54 15.34 -4.79
C ARG A 630 27.90 16.63 -5.53
N LEU A 631 26.93 17.51 -5.76
CA LEU A 631 27.13 18.82 -6.39
C LEU A 631 28.17 19.66 -5.62
N ASN A 632 28.03 19.77 -4.29
CA ASN A 632 28.97 20.50 -3.43
C ASN A 632 30.37 19.94 -3.46
N LYS A 633 30.49 18.60 -3.39
CA LYS A 633 31.76 17.92 -3.49
C LYS A 633 32.44 18.17 -4.86
N GLU A 634 31.64 18.30 -5.92
CA GLU A 634 32.11 18.54 -7.29
C GLU A 634 32.28 20.01 -7.67
N LEU A 635 31.73 20.97 -6.93
CA LEU A 635 31.89 22.40 -7.20
C LEU A 635 32.76 23.12 -6.16
N GLY A 636 33.05 22.50 -5.02
CA GLY A 636 33.71 23.18 -3.90
C GLY A 636 32.84 24.29 -3.30
N SER A 637 31.52 24.14 -3.42
CA SER A 637 30.49 25.08 -2.97
C SER A 637 29.78 24.59 -1.70
N ASP A 638 29.02 25.49 -1.05
CA ASP A 638 28.10 25.19 0.06
C ASP A 638 26.63 25.36 -0.38
N PHE A 639 26.29 24.76 -1.53
CA PHE A 639 24.94 24.74 -2.09
C PHE A 639 24.03 23.90 -1.18
N LYS A 640 22.88 24.42 -0.76
CA LYS A 640 21.98 23.70 0.17
C LYS A 640 20.89 22.98 -0.61
N ALA A 641 20.44 21.82 -0.13
CA ALA A 641 19.42 21.01 -0.81
C ALA A 641 18.09 21.75 -1.02
N THR A 642 17.81 22.72 -0.16
CA THR A 642 16.68 23.66 -0.26
C THR A 642 16.69 24.48 -1.56
N ARG A 643 17.87 24.76 -2.15
CA ARG A 643 17.99 25.52 -3.40
C ARG A 643 17.60 24.73 -4.66
N LEU A 644 17.38 23.41 -4.54
CA LEU A 644 16.81 22.62 -5.63
C LEU A 644 15.31 22.89 -5.83
N TYR A 645 14.65 23.53 -4.86
CA TYR A 645 13.21 23.84 -4.91
C TYR A 645 12.96 25.23 -5.52
N ASP A 646 13.78 26.23 -5.16
CA ASP A 646 13.82 27.55 -5.83
C ASP A 646 14.15 27.44 -7.34
N HIS A 647 14.83 26.36 -7.72
CA HIS A 647 15.30 26.08 -9.06
C HIS A 647 14.95 24.64 -9.47
N GLY A 648 13.66 24.32 -9.44
CA GLY A 648 13.09 22.98 -9.62
C GLY A 648 13.32 22.29 -10.97
N THR A 649 14.09 22.88 -11.88
CA THR A 649 14.41 22.29 -13.19
C THR A 649 15.92 22.42 -13.48
N ILE A 650 16.43 21.58 -14.39
CA ILE A 650 17.86 21.67 -14.79
C ILE A 650 18.17 23.05 -15.36
N ASN A 651 17.26 23.63 -16.14
CA ASN A 651 17.44 24.96 -16.70
C ASN A 651 17.52 26.04 -15.63
N ALA A 652 16.59 26.03 -14.66
CA ALA A 652 16.60 26.99 -13.56
C ALA A 652 17.87 26.87 -12.71
N LEU A 653 18.27 25.64 -12.40
CA LEU A 653 19.42 25.36 -11.54
C LEU A 653 20.75 25.69 -12.23
N ALA A 654 20.87 25.40 -13.52
CA ALA A 654 22.09 25.70 -14.27
C ALA A 654 22.32 27.20 -14.43
N ASN A 655 21.26 27.97 -14.66
CA ASN A 655 21.35 29.42 -14.76
C ASN A 655 21.75 30.03 -13.41
N TYR A 656 21.14 29.57 -12.31
CA TYR A 656 21.50 30.01 -10.96
C TYR A 656 22.97 29.74 -10.62
N LEU A 657 23.44 28.52 -10.90
CA LEU A 657 24.82 28.12 -10.61
C LEU A 657 25.83 28.86 -11.50
N ALA A 658 25.50 29.12 -12.77
CA ALA A 658 26.32 29.94 -13.66
C ALA A 658 26.50 31.37 -13.11
N GLU A 659 25.42 31.98 -12.62
CA GLU A 659 25.45 33.33 -12.04
C GLU A 659 26.22 33.40 -10.70
N HIS A 660 26.05 32.40 -9.83
CA HIS A 660 26.67 32.39 -8.49
C HIS A 660 28.14 31.92 -8.48
N LEU A 661 28.58 31.15 -9.48
CA LEU A 661 29.98 30.72 -9.57
C LEU A 661 30.88 31.76 -10.26
N LEU A 662 30.32 32.65 -11.10
CA LEU A 662 31.02 33.81 -11.66
C LEU A 662 31.46 34.81 -10.57
N THR A 663 30.72 34.90 -9.47
CA THR A 663 31.03 35.80 -8.34
C THR A 663 32.17 35.32 -7.45
N VAL A 664 32.58 34.04 -7.50
CA VAL A 664 33.60 33.48 -6.60
C VAL A 664 35.04 33.59 -7.16
N THR A 665 35.20 33.86 -8.47
CA THR A 665 36.53 33.89 -9.11
C THR A 665 37.13 35.28 -9.35
N SER A 666 36.46 36.36 -8.91
CA SER A 666 36.96 37.74 -9.07
C SER A 666 37.39 38.38 -7.75
N SER A 667 38.53 37.96 -7.20
CA SER A 667 39.33 38.77 -6.27
C SER A 667 40.81 38.36 -6.32
N PRO A 668 41.77 39.31 -6.45
CA PRO A 668 43.19 39.01 -6.59
C PRO A 668 43.86 38.66 -5.24
N PRO A 669 44.99 37.94 -5.24
CA PRO A 669 45.67 37.53 -4.02
C PRO A 669 46.72 38.57 -3.60
N ASP A 670 46.61 39.11 -2.38
CA ASP A 670 47.68 39.75 -1.59
C ASP A 670 47.06 40.18 -0.24
N ALA A 671 47.70 40.18 0.93
CA ALA A 671 48.98 39.70 1.42
C ALA A 671 48.85 39.59 2.96
N LEU A 672 49.66 38.75 3.59
CA LEU A 672 49.68 38.51 5.04
C LEU A 672 50.02 39.77 5.86
N PRO A 673 49.43 39.99 7.05
CA PRO A 673 49.83 41.08 7.93
C PRO A 673 51.08 40.73 8.74
N THR A 674 51.99 41.70 8.85
CA THR A 674 53.10 41.70 9.81
C THR A 674 52.86 42.76 10.90
N ASP A 675 53.49 42.49 12.02
CA ASP A 675 53.29 43.04 13.36
C ASP A 675 53.42 44.56 13.58
N ALA A 676 52.77 44.96 14.68
CA ALA A 676 53.14 45.97 15.68
C ALA A 676 53.06 47.48 15.36
N GLY A 677 52.35 48.19 16.23
CA GLY A 677 52.92 49.37 16.88
C GLY A 677 52.13 50.68 16.86
N SER A 678 51.40 50.91 17.97
CA SER A 678 51.20 52.21 18.63
C SER A 678 50.29 53.28 18.01
N GLY A 679 49.49 53.91 18.89
CA GLY A 679 49.38 55.38 18.86
C GLY A 679 47.99 56.00 18.75
N ALA A 680 47.39 56.24 19.92
CA ALA A 680 46.64 57.44 20.29
C ALA A 680 45.19 57.69 19.80
N ARG A 681 44.36 57.95 20.82
CA ARG A 681 43.00 58.51 20.86
C ARG A 681 42.88 59.88 20.17
N ALA A 682 41.69 60.20 19.67
CA ALA A 682 40.88 61.34 20.14
C ALA A 682 39.46 61.30 19.55
N VAL A 683 38.50 61.80 20.33
CA VAL A 683 37.05 61.83 20.11
C VAL A 683 36.63 63.24 19.68
N ASP A 684 35.45 63.35 19.07
CA ASP A 684 34.39 64.37 19.30
C ASP A 684 33.92 65.30 18.14
N VAL A 685 32.63 65.06 17.78
CA VAL A 685 31.43 65.93 17.68
C VAL A 685 31.51 67.34 17.04
N ALA A 686 30.59 67.63 16.08
CA ALA A 686 29.57 68.71 16.18
C ALA A 686 28.75 68.97 14.90
N ASN A 687 27.43 69.02 15.11
CA ASN A 687 26.33 69.56 14.27
C ASN A 687 26.57 70.99 13.77
N VAL A 688 25.88 71.39 12.68
CA VAL A 688 25.01 72.60 12.60
C VAL A 688 23.92 72.41 11.52
N GLN A 689 22.68 72.79 11.85
CA GLN A 689 21.51 72.96 10.97
C GLN A 689 21.38 74.41 10.48
N GLU A 690 20.72 74.64 9.33
CA GLU A 690 19.98 75.89 9.07
C GLU A 690 18.84 75.70 8.02
N GLU A 691 17.66 76.26 8.33
CA GLU A 691 16.41 76.37 7.54
C GLU A 691 16.50 77.53 6.49
N VAL A 692 15.69 77.67 5.42
CA VAL A 692 14.29 78.20 5.37
C VAL A 692 13.78 78.28 3.89
N THR A 693 12.62 77.65 3.59
CA THR A 693 11.40 77.90 2.72
C THR A 693 11.36 78.83 1.45
N PRO A 694 10.26 78.95 0.62
CA PRO A 694 8.97 78.19 0.47
C PRO A 694 8.47 77.86 -0.99
N GLU A 695 7.37 77.09 -1.00
CA GLU A 695 6.43 76.47 -2.00
C GLU A 695 5.54 77.41 -2.89
N PRO A 696 4.58 76.95 -3.79
CA PRO A 696 3.67 75.75 -3.75
C PRO A 696 3.42 74.98 -5.10
N ILE A 697 2.74 73.81 -5.22
CA ILE A 697 1.28 73.50 -5.13
C ILE A 697 0.99 71.94 -5.19
N VAL A 698 0.28 71.38 -4.18
CA VAL A 698 -0.90 70.40 -4.06
C VAL A 698 -0.97 69.13 -4.97
N ALA A 699 -1.29 67.85 -4.58
CA ALA A 699 -2.20 67.16 -3.60
C ALA A 699 -1.82 65.63 -3.42
N PRO A 700 -2.57 64.70 -2.75
CA PRO A 700 -3.34 64.67 -1.48
C PRO A 700 -2.91 63.51 -0.50
N SER A 701 -3.63 63.35 0.63
CA SER A 701 -3.28 62.84 1.99
C SER A 701 -3.48 61.33 2.35
N LEU A 702 -2.72 60.86 3.37
CA LEU A 702 -2.67 59.51 4.01
C LEU A 702 -3.39 59.42 5.40
N PRO A 703 -3.74 58.22 5.92
CA PRO A 703 -4.28 57.97 7.27
C PRO A 703 -3.22 57.78 8.40
N ALA A 704 -3.70 57.78 9.65
CA ALA A 704 -3.01 57.99 10.94
C ALA A 704 -2.06 56.87 11.45
N SER A 705 -1.01 57.25 12.19
CA SER A 705 0.06 56.39 12.76
C SER A 705 -0.26 55.81 14.15
N ALA A 706 0.24 54.60 14.41
CA ALA A 706 0.10 53.82 15.66
C ALA A 706 0.90 54.42 16.84
N SER A 707 0.64 53.91 18.06
CA SER A 707 1.35 54.36 19.28
C SER A 707 2.78 53.76 19.37
N PRO A 708 3.75 54.41 20.05
CA PRO A 708 5.16 53.99 20.02
C PRO A 708 5.43 52.57 20.56
N GLU A 709 4.65 52.13 21.56
CA GLU A 709 4.74 50.76 22.11
C GLU A 709 4.20 49.72 21.11
N GLN A 710 3.16 50.07 20.35
CA GLN A 710 2.60 49.21 19.29
C GLN A 710 3.61 49.03 18.14
N GLU A 711 4.27 50.12 17.72
CA GLU A 711 5.29 50.07 16.66
C GLU A 711 6.54 49.27 17.04
N GLU A 712 6.86 49.17 18.33
CA GLU A 712 7.98 48.36 18.81
C GLU A 712 7.61 46.87 18.88
N GLN A 713 6.40 46.55 19.34
CA GLN A 713 5.85 45.19 19.32
C GLN A 713 5.73 44.64 17.89
N ASP A 714 5.17 45.42 16.97
CA ASP A 714 4.98 45.03 15.56
C ASP A 714 6.31 44.77 14.87
N ARG A 715 7.36 45.53 15.21
CA ARG A 715 8.72 45.30 14.70
C ARG A 715 9.36 44.04 15.27
N ALA A 716 9.14 43.74 16.56
CA ALA A 716 9.64 42.51 17.17
C ALA A 716 8.96 41.27 16.57
N THR A 717 7.64 41.31 16.39
CA THR A 717 6.87 40.23 15.75
C THR A 717 7.26 40.04 14.29
N ALA A 718 7.44 41.12 13.52
CA ALA A 718 7.91 41.02 12.13
C ALA A 718 9.33 40.41 12.03
N ALA A 719 10.22 40.70 12.99
CA ALA A 719 11.55 40.12 13.03
C ALA A 719 11.54 38.61 13.36
N VAL A 720 10.72 38.19 14.32
CA VAL A 720 10.53 36.77 14.65
C VAL A 720 9.84 36.03 13.52
N LEU A 721 8.84 36.64 12.88
CA LEU A 721 8.15 36.10 11.70
C LEU A 721 9.11 35.85 10.54
N GLY A 722 10.00 36.81 10.25
CA GLY A 722 11.05 36.63 9.25
C GLY A 722 12.03 35.50 9.60
N GLN A 723 12.35 35.31 10.88
CA GLN A 723 13.19 34.19 11.33
C GLN A 723 12.46 32.85 11.23
N LEU A 724 11.18 32.79 11.62
CA LEU A 724 10.36 31.58 11.49
C LEU A 724 10.16 31.19 10.04
N ARG A 725 9.90 32.14 9.14
CA ARG A 725 9.87 31.92 7.69
C ARG A 725 11.16 31.26 7.21
N LEU A 726 12.31 31.77 7.63
CA LEU A 726 13.61 31.20 7.24
C LEU A 726 13.83 29.80 7.80
N LEU A 727 13.37 29.51 9.03
CA LEU A 727 13.48 28.18 9.64
C LEU A 727 12.52 27.18 8.99
N LEU A 728 11.28 27.60 8.72
CA LEU A 728 10.25 26.77 8.10
C LEU A 728 10.57 26.52 6.62
N ALA A 729 10.94 27.56 5.86
CA ALA A 729 11.42 27.46 4.49
C ALA A 729 12.59 26.49 4.36
N ARG A 730 13.53 26.54 5.33
CA ARG A 730 14.68 25.64 5.37
C ARG A 730 14.30 24.18 5.65
N LEU A 731 13.23 23.97 6.39
CA LEU A 731 12.79 22.66 6.84
C LEU A 731 11.82 21.98 5.85
N LEU A 732 10.85 22.73 5.35
CA LEU A 732 9.83 22.30 4.38
C LEU A 732 10.31 22.44 2.94
N TYR A 733 11.50 23.00 2.75
CA TYR A 733 12.14 23.20 1.46
C TYR A 733 11.33 24.11 0.52
N LEU A 734 10.76 25.20 1.07
CA LEU A 734 10.02 26.25 0.36
C LEU A 734 10.83 27.56 0.35
N ASP A 735 10.57 28.49 -0.59
CA ASP A 735 11.15 29.84 -0.53
C ASP A 735 10.48 30.63 0.62
N PRO A 736 11.23 31.36 1.48
CA PRO A 736 10.63 32.24 2.50
C PRO A 736 9.61 33.25 1.95
N ALA A 737 9.70 33.62 0.66
CA ALA A 737 8.76 34.50 -0.03
C ALA A 737 7.48 33.81 -0.53
N ASP A 738 7.51 32.48 -0.68
CA ASP A 738 6.37 31.66 -1.10
C ASP A 738 5.57 31.11 0.12
N LEU A 739 6.08 31.34 1.33
CA LEU A 739 5.37 31.06 2.57
C LEU A 739 4.32 32.13 2.84
N ASP A 740 3.06 31.75 2.62
CA ASP A 740 1.92 32.50 3.12
C ASP A 740 1.90 32.39 4.67
N ASP A 741 1.99 33.54 5.34
CA ASP A 741 2.11 33.60 6.80
C ASP A 741 0.83 33.19 7.53
N ASP A 742 -0.28 33.18 6.80
CA ASP A 742 -1.62 32.88 7.29
C ASP A 742 -2.08 31.46 6.93
N LEU A 743 -1.29 30.70 6.15
CA LEU A 743 -1.59 29.32 5.79
C LEU A 743 -1.27 28.37 6.97
N GLU A 744 -2.15 27.40 7.21
CA GLU A 744 -1.92 26.42 8.28
C GLU A 744 -0.64 25.63 8.03
N LEU A 745 0.14 25.41 9.10
CA LEU A 745 1.45 24.77 8.99
C LEU A 745 1.39 23.33 8.45
N LEU A 746 0.26 22.63 8.61
CA LEU A 746 -0.01 21.31 8.02
C LEU A 746 -0.16 21.36 6.49
N GLU A 747 -0.83 22.38 5.95
CA GLU A 747 -1.01 22.55 4.50
C GLU A 747 0.29 22.90 3.78
N LEU A 748 1.28 23.44 4.52
CA LEU A 748 2.64 23.66 4.04
C LEU A 748 3.49 22.37 3.98
N GLY A 749 2.95 21.22 4.39
CA GLY A 749 3.64 19.92 4.35
C GLY A 749 4.43 19.58 5.62
N LEU A 750 4.16 20.27 6.73
CA LEU A 750 4.76 19.97 8.04
C LEU A 750 4.12 18.70 8.63
N ASP A 751 4.77 17.56 8.39
CA ASP A 751 4.43 16.26 9.00
C ASP A 751 5.00 16.13 10.42
N THR A 752 4.72 15.01 11.10
CA THR A 752 5.17 14.78 12.48
C THR A 752 6.70 14.75 12.63
N VAL A 753 7.43 14.36 11.59
CA VAL A 753 8.90 14.25 11.62
C VAL A 753 9.54 15.64 11.43
N SER A 754 9.07 16.39 10.44
CA SER A 754 9.51 17.76 10.16
C SER A 754 9.06 18.73 11.28
N ALA A 755 7.85 18.62 11.84
CA ALA A 755 7.42 19.43 12.99
C ALA A 755 8.35 19.26 14.21
N GLY A 756 8.83 18.04 14.46
CA GLY A 756 9.85 17.77 15.48
C GLY A 756 11.21 18.43 15.19
N GLN A 757 11.61 18.47 13.93
CA GLN A 757 12.82 19.19 13.50
C GLN A 757 12.65 20.71 13.60
N LEU A 758 11.48 21.26 13.28
CA LEU A 758 11.16 22.69 13.42
C LEU A 758 11.25 23.14 14.87
N SER A 759 10.66 22.35 15.78
CA SER A 759 10.67 22.60 17.22
C SER A 759 12.09 22.78 17.74
N ARG A 760 13.03 21.90 17.35
CA ARG A 760 14.45 22.02 17.73
C ARG A 760 15.10 23.25 17.11
N LEU A 761 14.84 23.52 15.83
CA LEU A 761 15.38 24.70 15.15
C LEU A 761 14.92 26.01 15.79
N ILE A 762 13.67 26.09 16.23
CA ILE A 762 13.11 27.23 16.98
C ILE A 762 13.78 27.32 18.36
N ALA A 763 13.92 26.22 19.08
CA ALA A 763 14.61 26.23 20.38
C ALA A 763 16.08 26.71 20.24
N ASP A 764 16.81 26.17 19.26
CA ASP A 764 18.23 26.48 19.03
C ASP A 764 18.46 27.92 18.54
N THR A 765 17.58 28.42 17.67
CA THR A 765 17.76 29.72 17.00
C THR A 765 17.07 30.85 17.76
N LEU A 766 15.91 30.56 18.34
CA LEU A 766 15.03 31.52 18.97
C LEU A 766 14.98 31.39 20.50
N GLY A 767 15.58 30.36 21.10
CA GLY A 767 15.61 30.20 22.56
C GLY A 767 14.23 30.06 23.20
N VAL A 768 13.22 29.68 22.42
CA VAL A 768 11.85 29.43 22.89
C VAL A 768 11.52 27.96 22.67
N GLU A 769 11.05 27.33 23.73
CA GLU A 769 10.72 25.92 23.79
C GLU A 769 9.25 25.70 23.41
N LEU A 770 9.02 25.15 22.21
CA LEU A 770 7.68 24.92 21.66
C LEU A 770 7.55 23.46 21.18
N PRO A 771 6.68 22.64 21.79
CA PRO A 771 6.56 21.23 21.43
C PRO A 771 5.97 21.08 20.02
N ALA A 772 6.40 20.06 19.27
CA ALA A 772 5.88 19.78 17.93
C ALA A 772 4.33 19.75 17.83
N PRO A 773 3.57 19.18 18.79
CA PRO A 773 2.10 19.23 18.75
C PRO A 773 1.53 20.65 18.88
N ARG A 774 2.22 21.54 19.59
CA ARG A 774 1.81 22.95 19.74
C ARG A 774 2.07 23.73 18.46
N LEU A 775 3.12 23.40 17.71
CA LEU A 775 3.39 23.98 16.39
C LEU A 775 2.26 23.65 15.40
N LEU A 776 1.72 22.43 15.44
CA LEU A 776 0.60 22.01 14.59
C LEU A 776 -0.74 22.68 14.92
N GLY A 777 -0.85 23.36 16.08
CA GLY A 777 -2.07 24.06 16.52
C GLY A 777 -2.13 25.55 16.16
N TYR A 778 -1.12 26.10 15.48
CA TYR A 778 -1.13 27.50 15.03
C TYR A 778 -1.71 27.60 13.61
N SER A 779 -2.61 28.56 13.42
CA SER A 779 -3.23 28.86 12.12
C SER A 779 -2.30 29.65 11.18
N GLY A 780 -0.98 29.43 11.27
CA GLY A 780 0.02 30.10 10.44
C GLY A 780 1.19 30.73 11.21
N LEU A 781 2.23 31.10 10.47
CA LEU A 781 3.48 31.65 10.97
C LEU A 781 3.31 32.99 11.70
N ALA A 782 2.35 33.83 11.28
CA ALA A 782 2.08 35.11 11.93
C ALA A 782 1.64 34.94 13.39
N THR A 783 0.76 33.97 13.64
CA THR A 783 0.25 33.68 14.99
C THR A 783 1.32 33.06 15.90
N LEU A 784 2.16 32.19 15.33
CA LEU A 784 3.33 31.62 16.01
C LEU A 784 4.37 32.69 16.39
N ALA A 785 4.65 33.64 15.48
CA ALA A 785 5.58 34.73 15.72
C ALA A 785 5.14 35.64 16.87
N ALA A 786 3.85 35.97 16.92
CA ALA A 786 3.27 36.80 17.97
C ALA A 786 3.37 36.13 19.35
N ASP A 787 3.08 34.81 19.44
CA ASP A 787 3.20 34.07 20.71
C ASP A 787 4.66 33.96 21.18
N ILE A 788 5.61 33.74 20.27
CA ILE A 788 7.04 33.69 20.58
C ILE A 788 7.54 35.04 21.13
N VAL A 789 7.10 36.17 20.58
CA VAL A 789 7.46 37.50 21.10
C VAL A 789 6.85 37.72 22.49
N ALA A 790 5.56 37.39 22.69
CA ALA A 790 4.89 37.52 23.98
C ALA A 790 5.53 36.66 25.09
N GLN A 791 6.03 35.47 24.75
CA GLN A 791 6.76 34.61 25.68
C GLN A 791 8.16 35.15 26.04
N ARG A 792 8.86 35.79 25.10
CA ARG A 792 10.20 36.36 25.32
C ARG A 792 10.18 37.62 26.19
N GLU A 793 9.11 38.40 26.16
CA GLU A 793 8.99 39.66 26.91
C GLU A 793 8.44 39.49 28.34
N GLY A 794 8.05 38.27 28.73
CA GLY A 794 7.54 37.99 30.08
C GLY A 794 6.17 38.60 30.36
N THR A 795 5.49 39.12 29.34
CA THR A 795 4.12 39.66 29.37
C THR A 795 3.05 38.59 29.12
N GLY A 796 3.47 37.36 28.81
CA GLY A 796 2.57 36.20 28.67
C GLY A 796 1.69 36.01 29.90
N SER A 797 0.39 36.23 29.73
CA SER A 797 -0.62 35.83 30.69
C SER A 797 -0.49 34.33 30.96
N ARG A 798 -0.24 33.96 32.22
CA ARG A 798 -0.74 32.69 32.74
C ARG A 798 -2.26 32.78 32.70
N GLU A 799 -2.85 32.06 31.75
CA GLU A 799 -4.29 31.85 31.54
C GLU A 799 -5.13 33.11 31.23
N GLN A 800 -5.54 33.25 29.96
CA GLN A 800 -6.82 33.80 29.45
C GLN A 800 -6.67 34.08 27.94
N GLY A 801 -7.35 33.44 26.99
CA GLY A 801 -8.23 32.26 26.97
C GLY A 801 -7.89 31.44 25.71
N GLN A 802 -8.16 30.14 25.63
CA GLN A 802 -9.52 29.64 25.61
C GLN A 802 -10.50 30.74 25.13
N SER A 803 -10.31 31.23 23.90
CA SER A 803 -11.46 31.04 23.02
C SER A 803 -11.63 29.54 23.04
N GLU A 804 -12.74 29.09 23.62
CA GLU A 804 -13.40 27.95 23.03
C GLU A 804 -13.29 28.21 21.52
N MET A 805 -12.37 27.50 20.84
CA MET A 805 -12.84 26.84 19.66
C MET A 805 -14.03 26.03 20.19
N GLU A 806 -15.20 26.67 20.20
CA GLU A 806 -16.23 26.15 19.33
C GLU A 806 -15.50 25.93 18.01
N LEU A 807 -14.92 24.72 17.90
CA LEU A 807 -14.98 24.04 16.64
C LEU A 807 -16.40 24.34 16.13
N PRO A 808 -16.60 24.54 14.83
CA PRO A 808 -17.80 23.97 14.25
C PRO A 808 -17.76 22.48 14.62
N CYS A 809 -18.22 22.17 15.84
CA CYS A 809 -18.68 20.88 16.28
C CYS A 809 -20.15 20.80 15.83
N GLU A 810 -20.43 21.25 14.61
CA GLU A 810 -20.91 20.25 13.69
C GLU A 810 -19.68 19.40 13.33
N ILE A 811 -19.32 18.49 14.25
CA ILE A 811 -18.95 17.15 13.82
C ILE A 811 -20.05 16.86 12.79
N PRO A 812 -19.78 16.82 11.47
CA PRO A 812 -20.74 16.20 10.57
C PRO A 812 -20.99 14.88 11.26
N PRO A 813 -22.22 14.61 11.76
CA PRO A 813 -22.44 13.51 12.68
C PRO A 813 -21.70 12.34 12.07
N ASP A 814 -20.74 11.77 12.82
CA ASP A 814 -20.07 10.54 12.38
C ASP A 814 -21.20 9.71 11.78
N PRO A 815 -21.12 9.31 10.49
CA PRO A 815 -22.18 8.48 9.92
C PRO A 815 -22.42 7.40 10.96
N PRO A 816 -23.64 7.24 11.50
CA PRO A 816 -23.82 6.66 12.82
C PRO A 816 -23.29 5.23 12.82
N PHE A 817 -22.05 5.05 13.28
CA PHE A 817 -21.46 3.75 13.58
C PHE A 817 -22.03 3.21 14.89
N ALA A 818 -22.65 4.07 15.69
CA ALA A 818 -23.43 3.67 16.84
C ALA A 818 -24.87 3.33 16.41
N LYS A 819 -25.18 2.03 16.35
CA LYS A 819 -26.55 1.59 16.64
C LYS A 819 -26.99 2.21 17.98
N GLU A 820 -28.23 2.69 18.03
CA GLU A 820 -28.83 3.34 19.21
C GLU A 820 -28.55 2.55 20.51
N GLY A 821 -28.16 3.28 21.57
CA GLY A 821 -27.58 2.79 22.83
C GLY A 821 -28.48 1.94 23.75
N GLY A 822 -29.37 1.12 23.19
CA GLY A 822 -30.12 0.07 23.90
C GLY A 822 -29.50 -1.33 23.80
N GLU A 823 -28.61 -1.60 22.83
CA GLU A 823 -28.00 -2.93 22.58
C GLU A 823 -26.67 -3.18 23.33
N CYS A 824 -26.15 -2.20 24.08
CA CYS A 824 -24.75 -2.18 24.56
C CYS A 824 -24.33 -3.39 25.43
N LEU A 825 -25.22 -3.95 26.25
CA LEU A 825 -24.90 -5.14 27.08
C LEU A 825 -24.91 -6.46 26.29
N ALA A 826 -25.73 -6.56 25.24
CA ALA A 826 -25.87 -7.81 24.46
C ALA A 826 -24.68 -8.04 23.51
N SER A 827 -23.98 -6.96 23.11
CA SER A 827 -22.78 -7.00 22.28
C SER A 827 -21.47 -6.81 23.05
N SER A 828 -21.53 -6.68 24.38
CA SER A 828 -20.37 -6.50 25.26
C SER A 828 -19.49 -7.75 25.32
N ILE A 829 -18.17 -7.57 25.35
CA ILE A 829 -17.17 -8.66 25.40
C ILE A 829 -16.38 -8.57 26.70
N ALA A 830 -16.41 -9.63 27.51
CA ALA A 830 -15.64 -9.71 28.74
C ALA A 830 -14.20 -10.18 28.47
N ILE A 831 -13.25 -9.53 29.14
CA ILE A 831 -11.88 -10.05 29.32
C ILE A 831 -11.90 -11.00 30.52
N ILE A 832 -11.72 -12.29 30.26
CA ILE A 832 -11.82 -13.33 31.29
C ILE A 832 -10.49 -13.97 31.68
N GLY A 833 -9.43 -13.73 30.90
CA GLY A 833 -8.07 -14.12 31.25
C GLY A 833 -7.05 -13.26 30.54
N MET A 834 -5.89 -13.07 31.16
CA MET A 834 -4.80 -12.25 30.61
C MET A 834 -3.42 -12.76 31.04
N ALA A 835 -2.45 -12.66 30.14
CA ALA A 835 -1.04 -12.93 30.43
C ALA A 835 -0.13 -12.05 29.57
N GLY A 836 1.10 -11.82 30.04
CA GLY A 836 2.08 -11.08 29.27
C GLY A 836 3.44 -11.00 29.93
N ARG A 837 4.47 -10.76 29.10
CA ARG A 837 5.84 -10.45 29.50
C ARG A 837 6.27 -9.13 28.92
N PHE A 838 6.90 -8.32 29.76
CA PHE A 838 7.39 -6.99 29.43
C PHE A 838 8.84 -6.85 29.92
N PRO A 839 9.61 -5.87 29.45
CA PRO A 839 10.98 -5.66 29.90
C PRO A 839 11.02 -5.51 31.44
N GLY A 840 11.85 -6.32 32.10
CA GLY A 840 11.94 -6.36 33.57
C GLY A 840 10.73 -6.96 34.31
N ALA A 841 9.77 -7.56 33.59
CA ALA A 841 8.57 -8.15 34.17
C ALA A 841 8.20 -9.49 33.49
N PRO A 842 8.45 -10.65 34.14
CA PRO A 842 8.13 -11.96 33.58
C PRO A 842 6.64 -12.32 33.63
N ASP A 843 5.83 -11.52 34.34
CA ASP A 843 4.38 -11.69 34.53
C ASP A 843 3.69 -10.33 34.80
N LEU A 844 2.36 -10.34 34.79
CA LEU A 844 1.53 -9.13 34.96
C LEU A 844 1.57 -8.55 36.38
N ASP A 845 1.80 -9.39 37.40
CA ASP A 845 1.95 -8.93 38.79
C ASP A 845 3.22 -8.08 38.95
N THR A 846 4.34 -8.57 38.40
CA THR A 846 5.61 -7.83 38.37
C THR A 846 5.49 -6.59 37.48
N PHE A 847 4.79 -6.69 36.35
CA PHE A 847 4.52 -5.54 35.49
C PHE A 847 3.77 -4.43 36.24
N TRP A 848 2.70 -4.77 36.96
CA TRP A 848 1.96 -3.82 37.78
C TRP A 848 2.84 -3.22 38.89
N GLN A 849 3.64 -4.03 39.58
CA GLN A 849 4.57 -3.54 40.61
C GLN A 849 5.58 -2.55 40.03
N ASN A 850 6.16 -2.86 38.87
CA ASN A 850 7.10 -1.98 38.17
C ASN A 850 6.44 -0.64 37.81
N LEU A 851 5.23 -0.68 37.23
CA LEU A 851 4.47 0.53 36.89
C LEU A 851 4.12 1.36 38.14
N ALA A 852 3.60 0.71 39.19
CA ALA A 852 3.21 1.37 40.44
C ALA A 852 4.41 2.00 41.18
N GLN A 853 5.61 1.47 40.98
CA GLN A 853 6.86 1.98 41.56
C GLN A 853 7.60 2.96 40.63
N GLY A 854 7.14 3.17 39.39
CA GLY A 854 7.81 4.03 38.41
C GLY A 854 9.16 3.49 37.93
N VAL A 855 9.30 2.15 37.81
CA VAL A 855 10.52 1.49 37.34
C VAL A 855 10.69 1.74 35.84
N ASP A 856 11.85 2.28 35.46
CA ASP A 856 12.31 2.35 34.07
C ASP A 856 13.03 1.05 33.70
N ALA A 857 12.47 0.30 32.76
CA ALA A 857 12.98 -1.00 32.32
C ALA A 857 13.91 -0.93 31.10
N ILE A 858 14.24 0.27 30.63
CA ILE A 858 15.18 0.44 29.52
C ILE A 858 16.61 0.16 29.98
N ARG A 859 17.32 -0.66 29.20
CA ARG A 859 18.72 -1.04 29.47
C ARG A 859 19.56 -1.02 28.20
N GLU A 860 20.88 -1.05 28.36
CA GLU A 860 21.80 -1.27 27.23
C GLU A 860 21.57 -2.66 26.60
N VAL A 861 21.82 -2.80 25.30
CA VAL A 861 21.72 -4.09 24.60
C VAL A 861 22.47 -5.18 25.37
N PRO A 862 21.79 -6.27 25.78
CA PRO A 862 22.45 -7.35 26.51
C PRO A 862 23.48 -8.08 25.61
N PRO A 863 24.67 -8.44 26.14
CA PRO A 863 25.72 -9.10 25.36
C PRO A 863 25.29 -10.42 24.69
N GLU A 864 24.32 -11.12 25.28
CA GLU A 864 23.74 -12.36 24.76
C GLU A 864 22.83 -12.16 23.54
N ARG A 865 22.45 -10.92 23.19
CA ARG A 865 21.62 -10.65 22.00
C ARG A 865 22.47 -10.47 20.74
N TRP A 866 23.33 -9.45 20.76
CA TRP A 866 24.28 -9.19 19.69
C TRP A 866 25.43 -8.30 20.18
N ASP A 867 26.55 -8.38 19.49
CA ASP A 867 27.70 -7.52 19.78
C ASP A 867 27.46 -6.09 19.25
N LEU A 868 27.03 -5.21 20.15
CA LEU A 868 26.80 -3.80 19.86
C LEU A 868 28.05 -3.08 19.31
N THR A 869 29.27 -3.55 19.62
CA THR A 869 30.50 -2.90 19.14
C THR A 869 30.67 -2.99 17.62
N THR A 870 30.04 -3.98 16.99
CA THR A 870 30.11 -4.18 15.54
C THR A 870 29.33 -3.11 14.77
N CYS A 871 28.22 -2.63 15.34
CA CYS A 871 27.25 -1.77 14.69
C CYS A 871 27.02 -0.42 15.38
N TYR A 872 27.64 -0.12 16.52
CA TYR A 872 27.47 1.19 17.17
C TYR A 872 28.27 2.30 16.50
N ASP A 873 27.63 3.43 16.22
CA ASP A 873 28.25 4.68 15.78
C ASP A 873 27.50 5.86 16.41
N PRO A 874 28.08 6.59 17.38
CA PRO A 874 27.40 7.69 18.06
C PRO A 874 27.01 8.83 17.11
N ASP A 875 27.74 9.01 16.01
CA ASP A 875 27.43 10.05 15.02
C ASP A 875 26.38 9.60 13.98
N GLY A 876 26.06 8.30 13.94
CA GLY A 876 25.11 7.71 12.99
C GLY A 876 25.51 7.85 11.52
N ARG A 877 26.80 8.05 11.22
CA ARG A 877 27.31 8.34 9.86
C ARG A 877 27.77 7.08 9.13
N ARG A 878 28.17 6.05 9.86
CA ARG A 878 28.65 4.78 9.30
C ARG A 878 27.46 4.01 8.73
N PRO A 879 27.50 3.58 7.45
CA PRO A 879 26.47 2.70 6.91
C PRO A 879 26.34 1.44 7.76
N ASN A 880 25.12 0.90 7.87
CA ASN A 880 24.83 -0.29 8.65
C ASN A 880 25.21 -0.17 10.15
N SER A 881 25.01 1.01 10.74
CA SER A 881 25.27 1.28 12.15
C SER A 881 24.06 1.92 12.86
N THR A 882 24.10 1.94 14.19
CA THR A 882 23.11 2.56 15.07
C THR A 882 23.79 3.51 16.06
N TYR A 883 23.16 4.67 16.31
CA TYR A 883 23.59 5.58 17.39
C TYR A 883 22.90 5.29 18.72
N CYS A 884 21.93 4.37 18.76
CA CYS A 884 21.21 4.00 19.97
C CYS A 884 21.76 2.70 20.55
N ARG A 885 21.96 2.69 21.87
CA ARG A 885 22.47 1.52 22.61
C ARG A 885 21.42 0.87 23.50
N HIS A 886 20.24 1.47 23.58
CA HIS A 886 19.25 1.16 24.59
C HIS A 886 18.00 0.50 23.98
N GLY A 887 17.32 -0.28 24.79
CA GLY A 887 16.09 -0.96 24.43
C GLY A 887 15.40 -1.59 25.63
N GLY A 888 14.10 -1.87 25.49
CA GLY A 888 13.36 -2.72 26.41
C GLY A 888 13.49 -4.18 25.98
N PHE A 889 14.31 -4.98 26.66
CA PHE A 889 14.59 -6.37 26.27
C PHE A 889 13.99 -7.38 27.23
N LEU A 890 13.27 -8.37 26.68
CA LEU A 890 12.85 -9.54 27.43
C LEU A 890 14.06 -10.41 27.82
N GLU A 891 13.92 -11.12 28.93
CA GLU A 891 14.90 -12.11 29.40
C GLU A 891 14.49 -13.51 28.96
N ASN A 892 15.48 -14.42 28.85
CA ASN A 892 15.26 -15.84 28.60
C ASN A 892 14.46 -16.15 27.32
N ILE A 893 14.58 -15.32 26.27
CA ILE A 893 13.92 -15.54 24.98
C ILE A 893 14.41 -16.82 24.26
N ASP A 894 15.54 -17.37 24.69
CA ASP A 894 16.14 -18.62 24.24
C ASP A 894 15.58 -19.86 24.97
N ARG A 895 14.75 -19.68 26.01
CA ARG A 895 14.15 -20.76 26.81
C ARG A 895 12.74 -21.06 26.36
N PHE A 896 12.38 -22.34 26.34
CA PHE A 896 11.06 -22.86 25.98
C PHE A 896 10.92 -24.29 26.51
N ASP A 897 9.72 -24.69 26.94
CA ASP A 897 9.40 -26.10 27.27
C ASP A 897 8.71 -26.80 26.08
N PRO A 898 9.47 -27.35 25.11
CA PRO A 898 8.88 -27.88 23.88
C PRO A 898 8.03 -29.13 24.10
N LEU A 899 8.36 -29.94 25.11
CA LEU A 899 7.66 -31.20 25.35
C LEU A 899 6.26 -30.98 25.91
N PHE A 900 6.06 -29.90 26.68
CA PHE A 900 4.74 -29.47 27.12
C PHE A 900 3.79 -29.21 25.92
N PHE A 901 4.30 -28.60 24.85
CA PHE A 901 3.55 -28.29 23.63
C PHE A 901 3.55 -29.41 22.57
N ASN A 902 4.07 -30.60 22.88
CA ASN A 902 4.28 -31.71 21.93
C ASN A 902 5.15 -31.32 20.71
N ILE A 903 6.15 -30.48 20.94
CA ILE A 903 7.11 -30.04 19.92
C ILE A 903 8.43 -30.79 20.14
N ALA A 904 9.06 -31.25 19.05
CA ALA A 904 10.35 -31.91 19.15
C ALA A 904 11.43 -30.87 19.55
N PRO A 905 12.38 -31.19 20.46
CA PRO A 905 13.43 -30.25 20.83
C PRO A 905 14.24 -29.69 19.65
N GLN A 906 14.45 -30.51 18.62
CA GLN A 906 15.12 -30.11 17.37
C GLN A 906 14.31 -29.10 16.56
N GLU A 907 12.99 -29.22 16.56
CA GLU A 907 12.11 -28.24 15.92
C GLU A 907 12.10 -26.93 16.71
N ALA A 908 12.02 -27.01 18.05
CA ALA A 908 12.02 -25.85 18.93
C ALA A 908 13.28 -24.98 18.82
N GLU A 909 14.44 -25.59 18.57
CA GLU A 909 15.72 -24.89 18.37
C GLU A 909 15.66 -23.91 17.18
N VAL A 910 14.92 -24.29 16.13
CA VAL A 910 14.78 -23.52 14.88
C VAL A 910 13.48 -22.73 14.78
N MET A 911 12.60 -22.80 15.80
CA MET A 911 11.39 -21.97 15.87
C MET A 911 11.74 -20.52 16.22
N ASP A 912 11.07 -19.55 15.62
CA ASP A 912 11.17 -18.15 16.05
C ASP A 912 10.77 -18.04 17.54
N PRO A 913 11.61 -17.43 18.41
CA PRO A 913 11.27 -17.13 19.80
C PRO A 913 9.90 -16.45 19.99
N GLN A 914 9.43 -15.66 19.03
CA GLN A 914 8.10 -15.05 19.05
C GLN A 914 7.00 -16.11 19.14
N GLN A 915 7.14 -17.22 18.39
CA GLN A 915 6.19 -18.33 18.45
C GLN A 915 6.22 -19.04 19.81
N ARG A 916 7.42 -19.25 20.33
CA ARG A 916 7.63 -19.93 21.62
C ARG A 916 6.99 -19.14 22.77
N LEU A 917 7.29 -17.85 22.85
CA LEU A 917 6.76 -17.00 23.91
C LEU A 917 5.26 -16.80 23.81
N PHE A 918 4.71 -16.63 22.61
CA PHE A 918 3.26 -16.50 22.44
C PHE A 918 2.52 -17.79 22.81
N LEU A 919 3.08 -18.98 22.51
CA LEU A 919 2.52 -20.26 22.96
C LEU A 919 2.43 -20.33 24.50
N GLU A 920 3.47 -19.90 25.20
CA GLU A 920 3.50 -19.88 26.67
C GLU A 920 2.50 -18.88 27.25
N GLU A 921 2.45 -17.64 26.73
CA GLU A 921 1.53 -16.63 27.26
C GLU A 921 0.06 -16.92 26.88
N ALA A 922 -0.19 -17.50 25.71
CA ALA A 922 -1.51 -18.00 25.36
C ALA A 922 -2.01 -19.06 26.35
N TRP A 923 -1.15 -20.01 26.72
CA TRP A 923 -1.49 -21.03 27.71
C TRP A 923 -1.76 -20.41 29.09
N LYS A 924 -0.90 -19.51 29.57
CA LYS A 924 -1.10 -18.82 30.85
C LYS A 924 -2.39 -18.00 30.88
N ALA A 925 -2.75 -17.32 29.79
CA ALA A 925 -4.00 -16.57 29.71
C ALA A 925 -5.23 -17.50 29.78
N LEU A 926 -5.15 -18.70 29.19
CA LEU A 926 -6.19 -19.73 29.31
C LEU A 926 -6.28 -20.32 30.73
N GLU A 927 -5.15 -20.54 31.40
CA GLU A 927 -5.11 -20.96 32.80
C GLU A 927 -5.70 -19.89 33.73
N ASP A 928 -5.36 -18.62 33.50
CA ASP A 928 -5.92 -17.47 34.22
C ASP A 928 -7.44 -17.35 34.03
N ALA A 929 -7.94 -17.64 32.82
CA ALA A 929 -9.38 -17.75 32.55
C ALA A 929 -10.05 -18.99 33.16
N GLY A 930 -9.28 -19.95 33.71
CA GLY A 930 -9.80 -21.18 34.30
C GLY A 930 -10.17 -22.27 33.29
N TYR A 931 -9.69 -22.21 32.04
CA TYR A 931 -9.96 -23.22 31.02
C TYR A 931 -8.82 -24.24 30.88
N SER A 932 -9.15 -25.53 30.90
CA SER A 932 -8.21 -26.60 30.59
C SER A 932 -8.21 -26.97 29.10
N ASP A 933 -7.16 -27.65 28.65
CA ASP A 933 -7.08 -28.24 27.31
C ASP A 933 -8.28 -29.16 26.98
N GLN A 934 -8.74 -29.94 27.96
CA GLN A 934 -9.91 -30.80 27.83
C GLN A 934 -11.22 -30.02 27.68
N ALA A 935 -11.35 -28.87 28.34
CA ALA A 935 -12.53 -28.01 28.20
C ALA A 935 -12.59 -27.32 26.83
N LEU A 936 -11.43 -27.05 26.22
CA LEU A 936 -11.32 -26.33 24.96
C LEU A 936 -11.33 -27.23 23.72
N THR A 937 -11.08 -28.53 23.86
CA THR A 937 -11.03 -29.44 22.72
C THR A 937 -12.34 -29.42 21.91
N ASN A 938 -12.24 -29.28 20.59
CA ASN A 938 -13.37 -29.10 19.65
C ASN A 938 -14.20 -27.82 19.85
N SER A 939 -13.82 -26.93 20.76
CA SER A 939 -14.52 -25.64 20.92
C SER A 939 -14.32 -24.76 19.69
N ARG A 940 -15.30 -23.88 19.44
CA ARG A 940 -15.19 -22.82 18.44
C ARG A 940 -14.39 -21.64 19.00
N CYS A 941 -13.25 -21.91 19.63
CA CYS A 941 -12.32 -20.87 20.06
C CYS A 941 -11.53 -20.36 18.85
N ALA A 942 -11.55 -19.06 18.61
CA ALA A 942 -10.75 -18.41 17.57
C ALA A 942 -9.44 -17.86 18.14
N ILE A 943 -8.42 -17.73 17.29
CA ILE A 943 -7.10 -17.19 17.64
C ILE A 943 -6.77 -16.06 16.68
N TYR A 944 -6.51 -14.87 17.24
CA TYR A 944 -6.09 -13.68 16.50
C TYR A 944 -4.77 -13.16 17.07
N VAL A 945 -3.73 -13.08 16.26
CA VAL A 945 -2.40 -12.67 16.73
C VAL A 945 -1.84 -11.55 15.87
N GLY A 946 -1.54 -10.42 16.51
CA GLY A 946 -0.74 -9.36 15.90
C GLY A 946 0.75 -9.71 15.98
N ALA A 947 1.39 -9.94 14.83
CA ALA A 947 2.81 -10.27 14.76
C ALA A 947 3.42 -9.80 13.43
N GLY A 948 4.51 -9.03 13.52
CA GLY A 948 5.36 -8.70 12.37
C GLY A 948 6.27 -9.88 11.99
N GLN A 949 6.96 -9.79 10.86
CA GLN A 949 7.96 -10.80 10.48
C GLN A 949 9.16 -10.72 11.44
N GLY A 950 9.53 -11.86 12.04
CA GLY A 950 10.69 -11.96 12.91
C GLY A 950 12.01 -11.92 12.16
N ASP A 951 13.04 -11.42 12.83
CA ASP A 951 14.41 -11.35 12.30
C ASP A 951 15.26 -12.58 12.65
N TYR A 952 14.70 -13.56 13.38
CA TYR A 952 15.39 -14.80 13.75
C TYR A 952 15.80 -15.64 12.54
N PHE A 953 15.04 -15.53 11.44
CA PHE A 953 15.38 -16.16 10.17
C PHE A 953 16.78 -15.74 9.67
N MET A 954 17.17 -14.48 9.90
CA MET A 954 18.47 -13.95 9.43
C MET A 954 19.66 -14.53 10.19
N HIS A 955 19.49 -14.95 11.45
CA HIS A 955 20.55 -15.62 12.22
C HIS A 955 20.93 -17.00 11.66
N SER A 956 19.98 -17.68 11.00
CA SER A 956 20.13 -19.09 10.64
C SER A 956 20.60 -19.31 9.19
N LEU A 957 20.52 -18.30 8.33
CA LEU A 957 21.06 -18.34 6.95
C LEU A 957 22.59 -18.50 6.89
N GLY A 958 23.30 -18.31 8.01
CA GLY A 958 24.75 -18.44 8.11
C GLY A 958 25.27 -19.71 8.79
N HIS A 959 24.43 -20.71 9.09
CA HIS A 959 24.86 -21.96 9.75
C HIS A 959 24.73 -23.20 8.84
N ASP A 960 25.88 -23.79 8.49
CA ASP A 960 25.95 -25.08 7.81
C ASP A 960 25.37 -26.20 8.70
N GLY A 961 24.33 -26.90 8.21
CA GLY A 961 23.88 -28.18 8.77
C GLY A 961 22.58 -28.18 9.59
N LEU A 962 21.81 -27.09 9.64
CA LEU A 962 20.50 -27.07 10.32
C LEU A 962 19.41 -27.84 9.51
N PRO A 963 18.39 -28.45 10.16
CA PRO A 963 17.25 -29.05 9.47
C PRO A 963 16.35 -28.00 8.80
N VAL A 964 16.74 -27.58 7.59
CA VAL A 964 16.17 -26.46 6.82
C VAL A 964 14.63 -26.50 6.68
N ALA A 965 14.01 -27.69 6.58
CA ALA A 965 12.55 -27.84 6.49
C ALA A 965 11.77 -27.48 7.77
N GLN A 966 12.28 -27.84 8.96
CA GLN A 966 11.64 -27.50 10.24
C GLN A 966 11.77 -26.00 10.54
N PHE A 967 12.90 -25.43 10.14
CA PHE A 967 13.17 -24.00 10.20
C PHE A 967 12.18 -23.19 9.35
N GLY A 968 11.89 -23.63 8.11
CA GLY A 968 10.91 -22.98 7.24
C GLY A 968 9.48 -22.94 7.80
N MET A 969 9.09 -23.85 8.69
CA MET A 969 7.79 -23.77 9.39
C MET A 969 7.89 -23.01 10.72
N GLY A 970 9.06 -22.99 11.35
CA GLY A 970 9.33 -22.33 12.62
C GLY A 970 9.34 -20.79 12.54
N SER A 971 9.45 -20.21 11.35
CA SER A 971 9.59 -18.76 11.13
C SER A 971 8.39 -18.08 10.45
N VAL A 972 7.36 -18.83 10.03
CA VAL A 972 6.20 -18.26 9.30
C VAL A 972 5.09 -17.85 10.28
N ASN A 973 4.58 -16.62 10.14
CA ASN A 973 3.56 -16.06 11.03
C ASN A 973 2.23 -16.82 11.00
N SER A 974 1.77 -17.33 9.84
CA SER A 974 0.56 -18.18 9.81
C SER A 974 0.66 -19.43 10.70
N ILE A 975 1.87 -19.93 10.98
CA ILE A 975 2.09 -21.09 11.85
C ILE A 975 2.00 -20.73 13.34
N LEU A 976 2.29 -19.48 13.72
CA LEU A 976 2.13 -18.96 15.09
C LEU A 976 0.72 -19.26 15.63
N ALA A 977 -0.30 -18.84 14.89
CA ALA A 977 -1.70 -19.06 15.26
C ALA A 977 -2.11 -20.54 15.10
N ALA A 978 -1.65 -21.20 14.02
CA ALA A 978 -2.02 -22.58 13.72
C ALA A 978 -1.55 -23.60 14.78
N ARG A 979 -0.37 -23.41 15.37
CA ARG A 979 0.18 -24.32 16.41
C ARG A 979 -0.72 -24.39 17.64
N LEU A 980 -1.25 -23.26 18.10
CA LEU A 980 -2.19 -23.20 19.22
C LEU A 980 -3.50 -23.93 18.86
N ALA A 981 -4.06 -23.64 17.70
CA ALA A 981 -5.29 -24.28 17.23
C ALA A 981 -5.12 -25.80 17.08
N TYR A 982 -3.96 -26.26 16.58
CA TYR A 982 -3.63 -27.67 16.44
C TYR A 982 -3.46 -28.36 17.82
N TRP A 983 -2.63 -27.78 18.69
CA TRP A 983 -2.29 -28.36 19.99
C TRP A 983 -3.53 -28.48 20.89
N LEU A 984 -4.32 -27.41 21.00
CA LEU A 984 -5.56 -27.37 21.80
C LEU A 984 -6.79 -27.95 21.07
N ASN A 985 -6.65 -28.35 19.80
CA ASN A 985 -7.72 -28.86 18.96
C ASN A 985 -8.92 -27.88 18.81
N LEU A 986 -8.61 -26.60 18.59
CA LEU A 986 -9.59 -25.52 18.43
C LEU A 986 -10.14 -25.48 17.00
N LYS A 987 -11.38 -25.00 16.85
CA LYS A 987 -12.14 -25.06 15.61
C LYS A 987 -12.54 -23.69 15.04
N GLY A 988 -12.28 -22.60 15.76
CA GLY A 988 -12.46 -21.24 15.27
C GLY A 988 -11.38 -20.86 14.24
N ALA A 989 -11.43 -19.61 13.76
CA ALA A 989 -10.39 -19.03 12.90
C ALA A 989 -9.03 -19.00 13.63
N ALA A 990 -7.93 -19.08 12.89
CA ALA A 990 -6.57 -18.94 13.43
C ALA A 990 -5.74 -18.06 12.48
N VAL A 991 -5.57 -16.79 12.85
CA VAL A 991 -5.06 -15.75 11.95
C VAL A 991 -3.91 -14.99 12.60
N ALA A 992 -2.84 -14.82 11.82
CA ALA A 992 -1.81 -13.83 12.09
C ALA A 992 -1.99 -12.63 11.14
N LEU A 993 -1.89 -11.42 11.68
CA LEU A 993 -2.04 -10.18 10.92
C LEU A 993 -0.98 -9.14 11.28
N ASP A 994 -0.70 -8.27 10.33
CA ASP A 994 0.29 -7.19 10.47
C ASP A 994 -0.28 -5.85 9.97
N THR A 995 -0.52 -4.96 10.92
CA THR A 995 -0.91 -3.55 10.73
C THR A 995 0.14 -2.62 11.36
N ALA A 996 1.40 -3.06 11.44
CA ALA A 996 2.46 -2.39 12.19
C ALA A 996 2.13 -2.29 13.70
N CYS A 997 2.30 -1.10 14.30
CA CYS A 997 2.19 -0.90 15.75
C CYS A 997 0.79 -1.19 16.32
N SER A 998 -0.27 -1.17 15.50
CA SER A 998 -1.64 -1.46 15.93
C SER A 998 -2.01 -2.94 15.94
N SER A 999 -1.12 -3.84 15.50
CA SER A 999 -1.46 -5.24 15.19
C SER A 999 -2.16 -5.99 16.32
N SER A 1000 -1.70 -5.83 17.58
CA SER A 1000 -2.31 -6.52 18.73
C SER A 1000 -3.73 -6.02 19.03
N LEU A 1001 -4.00 -4.71 18.90
CA LEU A 1001 -5.32 -4.16 19.12
C LEU A 1001 -6.27 -4.47 17.96
N VAL A 1002 -5.78 -4.49 16.72
CA VAL A 1002 -6.57 -4.98 15.58
C VAL A 1002 -6.92 -6.46 15.76
N ALA A 1003 -6.02 -7.28 16.30
CA ALA A 1003 -6.32 -8.68 16.64
C ALA A 1003 -7.42 -8.81 17.70
N VAL A 1004 -7.38 -7.97 18.74
CA VAL A 1004 -8.46 -7.89 19.76
C VAL A 1004 -9.78 -7.44 19.13
N HIS A 1005 -9.76 -6.41 18.28
CA HIS A 1005 -10.95 -5.95 17.56
C HIS A 1005 -11.59 -7.05 16.72
N LEU A 1006 -10.80 -7.77 15.92
CA LEU A 1006 -11.28 -8.89 15.11
C LEU A 1006 -11.83 -10.04 15.96
N ALA A 1007 -11.25 -10.29 17.13
CA ALA A 1007 -11.77 -11.26 18.08
C ALA A 1007 -13.13 -10.84 18.65
N CYS A 1008 -13.29 -9.58 19.05
CA CYS A 1008 -14.56 -9.02 19.50
C CYS A 1008 -15.64 -9.14 18.41
N ARG A 1009 -15.32 -8.80 17.16
CA ARG A 1009 -16.25 -8.92 16.02
C ARG A 1009 -16.67 -10.36 15.79
N ALA A 1010 -15.71 -11.28 15.76
CA ALA A 1010 -16.01 -12.70 15.57
C ALA A 1010 -16.91 -13.29 16.68
N LEU A 1011 -16.77 -12.81 17.93
CA LEU A 1011 -17.64 -13.17 19.04
C LEU A 1011 -19.05 -12.57 18.89
N GLN A 1012 -19.14 -11.29 18.50
CA GLN A 1012 -20.42 -10.59 18.30
C GLN A 1012 -21.23 -11.20 17.14
N ASP A 1013 -20.54 -11.59 16.07
CA ASP A 1013 -21.14 -12.27 14.91
C ASP A 1013 -21.53 -13.72 15.20
N GLY A 1014 -21.08 -14.25 16.34
CA GLY A 1014 -21.27 -15.65 16.71
C GLY A 1014 -20.49 -16.60 15.80
N ASP A 1015 -19.38 -16.17 15.19
CA ASP A 1015 -18.44 -17.01 14.43
C ASP A 1015 -17.60 -17.90 15.36
N CYS A 1016 -17.36 -17.43 16.59
CA CYS A 1016 -16.75 -18.16 17.69
C CYS A 1016 -17.50 -17.92 19.01
N ASP A 1017 -17.31 -18.84 19.96
CA ASP A 1017 -17.92 -18.74 21.30
C ASP A 1017 -16.91 -18.25 22.36
N LEU A 1018 -15.63 -18.28 22.01
CA LEU A 1018 -14.47 -17.88 22.81
C LEU A 1018 -13.40 -17.36 21.84
N ALA A 1019 -12.57 -16.42 22.26
CA ALA A 1019 -11.43 -15.99 21.45
C ALA A 1019 -10.18 -15.76 22.28
N LEU A 1020 -9.03 -16.19 21.74
CA LEU A 1020 -7.71 -15.83 22.21
C LEU A 1020 -7.17 -14.72 21.29
N ALA A 1021 -6.82 -13.57 21.85
CA ALA A 1021 -6.32 -12.44 21.08
C ALA A 1021 -5.07 -11.83 21.73
N GLY A 1022 -4.11 -11.35 20.94
CA GLY A 1022 -2.90 -10.77 21.51
C GLY A 1022 -1.88 -10.33 20.48
N GLY A 1023 -0.64 -10.13 20.93
CA GLY A 1023 0.47 -9.84 20.02
C GLY A 1023 1.84 -10.10 20.62
N VAL A 1024 2.83 -10.18 19.74
CA VAL A 1024 4.22 -10.45 20.08
C VAL A 1024 5.15 -9.65 19.18
N SER A 1025 6.23 -9.12 19.76
CA SER A 1025 7.32 -8.48 19.04
C SER A 1025 8.63 -8.70 19.77
N LEU A 1026 9.63 -9.24 19.05
CA LEU A 1026 10.99 -9.46 19.54
C LEU A 1026 12.01 -8.92 18.53
N MET A 1027 13.16 -8.51 19.05
CA MET A 1027 14.36 -8.17 18.29
C MET A 1027 15.42 -9.23 18.55
N THR A 1028 15.75 -10.08 17.57
CA THR A 1028 16.85 -11.05 17.72
C THR A 1028 18.15 -10.56 17.12
N THR A 1029 18.11 -9.58 16.20
CA THR A 1029 19.26 -9.00 15.50
C THR A 1029 19.35 -7.48 15.73
N PRO A 1030 20.51 -6.82 15.50
CA PRO A 1030 20.62 -5.36 15.56
C PRO A 1030 19.86 -4.63 14.43
N GLN A 1031 19.22 -5.34 13.52
CA GLN A 1031 18.72 -4.75 12.27
C GLN A 1031 17.67 -3.67 12.54
N MET A 1032 16.76 -3.88 13.50
CA MET A 1032 15.77 -2.86 13.83
C MET A 1032 16.41 -1.58 14.38
N HIS A 1033 17.40 -1.68 15.27
CA HIS A 1033 18.17 -0.52 15.77
C HIS A 1033 18.90 0.21 14.64
N ILE A 1034 19.57 -0.52 13.75
CA ILE A 1034 20.32 0.05 12.61
C ILE A 1034 19.37 0.81 11.68
N LEU A 1035 18.27 0.17 11.29
CA LEU A 1035 17.31 0.73 10.33
C LEU A 1035 16.61 1.99 10.85
N THR A 1036 16.14 1.95 12.09
CA THR A 1036 15.46 3.09 12.73
C THR A 1036 16.42 4.22 13.07
N SER A 1037 17.69 3.91 13.36
CA SER A 1037 18.75 4.93 13.50
C SER A 1037 19.04 5.64 12.19
N GLN A 1038 19.17 4.90 11.08
CA GLN A 1038 19.38 5.51 9.75
C GLN A 1038 18.21 6.42 9.32
N SER A 1039 17.02 6.17 9.88
CA SER A 1039 15.82 6.98 9.68
C SER A 1039 15.65 8.08 10.75
N GLN A 1040 16.62 8.27 11.64
CA GLN A 1040 16.61 9.24 12.74
C GLN A 1040 15.41 9.14 13.69
N MET A 1041 14.84 7.94 13.88
CA MET A 1041 13.64 7.75 14.70
C MET A 1041 13.95 7.47 16.19
N LEU A 1042 15.17 7.06 16.51
CA LEU A 1042 15.52 6.64 17.87
C LEU A 1042 15.95 7.80 18.75
N SER A 1043 15.64 7.72 20.04
CA SER A 1043 16.19 8.65 21.03
C SER A 1043 17.69 8.35 21.25
N PRO A 1044 18.60 9.33 21.07
CA PRO A 1044 20.03 9.14 21.36
C PRO A 1044 20.30 8.89 22.85
N GLU A 1045 19.45 9.45 23.72
CA GLU A 1045 19.54 9.28 25.18
C GLU A 1045 18.99 7.94 25.64
N GLY A 1046 18.31 7.18 24.77
CA GLY A 1046 17.66 5.95 25.14
C GLY A 1046 16.46 6.16 26.05
N ARG A 1047 15.71 7.26 25.87
CA ARG A 1047 14.49 7.53 26.65
C ARG A 1047 13.35 8.02 25.77
N CYS A 1048 12.16 7.44 25.95
CA CYS A 1048 10.94 8.00 25.39
C CYS A 1048 10.48 9.17 26.27
N LYS A 1049 10.65 10.40 25.80
CA LYS A 1049 10.20 11.62 26.50
C LYS A 1049 8.77 11.96 26.10
N THR A 1050 7.83 11.03 26.35
CA THR A 1050 6.45 11.11 25.85
C THR A 1050 5.76 12.39 26.33
N PHE A 1051 5.16 13.13 25.41
CA PHE A 1051 4.50 14.44 25.63
C PHE A 1051 5.43 15.56 26.15
N ALA A 1052 6.73 15.31 26.31
CA ALA A 1052 7.68 16.34 26.70
C ALA A 1052 8.02 17.23 25.50
N ASN A 1053 8.36 18.48 25.79
CA ASN A 1053 8.78 19.45 24.78
C ASN A 1053 10.06 19.02 24.05
N ASP A 1054 10.97 18.35 24.77
CA ASP A 1054 12.28 17.93 24.30
C ASP A 1054 12.29 16.50 23.74
N ALA A 1055 11.14 15.97 23.32
CA ALA A 1055 11.04 14.64 22.73
C ALA A 1055 11.92 14.50 21.47
N ASP A 1056 12.84 13.52 21.50
CA ASP A 1056 13.91 13.39 20.52
C ASP A 1056 13.91 12.09 19.70
N GLY A 1057 13.03 11.15 20.06
CA GLY A 1057 12.82 9.87 19.37
C GLY A 1057 12.17 8.85 20.29
N PHE A 1058 12.02 7.62 19.82
CA PHE A 1058 11.53 6.51 20.64
C PHE A 1058 12.65 5.51 20.98
N VAL A 1059 12.37 4.61 21.91
CA VAL A 1059 13.24 3.49 22.28
C VAL A 1059 12.52 2.20 21.95
N PRO A 1060 13.13 1.29 21.18
CA PRO A 1060 12.48 0.04 20.82
C PRO A 1060 12.34 -0.88 22.03
N GLY A 1061 11.25 -1.64 22.06
CA GLY A 1061 10.92 -2.55 23.15
C GLY A 1061 10.33 -3.85 22.64
N GLU A 1062 10.47 -4.89 23.47
CA GLU A 1062 9.97 -6.23 23.23
C GLU A 1062 8.82 -6.55 24.17
N ALA A 1063 7.82 -7.27 23.69
CA ALA A 1063 6.70 -7.68 24.52
C ALA A 1063 5.97 -8.89 23.90
N VAL A 1064 5.28 -9.61 24.78
CA VAL A 1064 4.27 -10.59 24.39
C VAL A 1064 3.08 -10.43 25.33
N GLY A 1065 1.86 -10.48 24.79
CA GLY A 1065 0.63 -10.42 25.57
C GLY A 1065 -0.50 -11.20 24.92
N ALA A 1066 -1.34 -11.80 25.73
CA ALA A 1066 -2.50 -12.59 25.32
C ALA A 1066 -3.70 -12.35 26.24
N LEU A 1067 -4.90 -12.31 25.64
CA LEU A 1067 -6.18 -12.13 26.29
C LEU A 1067 -7.13 -13.27 25.90
N VAL A 1068 -7.95 -13.72 26.84
CA VAL A 1068 -9.09 -14.60 26.60
C VAL A 1068 -10.37 -13.77 26.69
N LEU A 1069 -11.12 -13.76 25.59
CA LEU A 1069 -12.29 -12.93 25.37
C LEU A 1069 -13.53 -13.81 25.19
N LYS A 1070 -14.66 -13.34 25.73
CA LYS A 1070 -15.94 -14.06 25.67
C LYS A 1070 -17.12 -13.09 25.70
N PRO A 1071 -18.26 -13.39 25.06
CA PRO A 1071 -19.46 -12.55 25.20
C PRO A 1071 -19.84 -12.42 26.67
N LEU A 1072 -20.14 -11.20 27.14
CA LEU A 1072 -20.38 -10.93 28.57
C LEU A 1072 -21.48 -11.83 29.16
N GLU A 1073 -22.58 -12.02 28.42
CA GLU A 1073 -23.67 -12.91 28.86
C GLU A 1073 -23.22 -14.36 29.05
N ALA A 1074 -22.36 -14.84 28.15
CA ALA A 1074 -21.79 -16.19 28.25
C ALA A 1074 -20.79 -16.30 29.41
N ALA A 1075 -19.98 -15.25 29.64
CA ALA A 1075 -19.05 -15.20 30.75
C ALA A 1075 -19.77 -15.24 32.11
N LEU A 1076 -20.82 -14.43 32.27
CA LEU A 1076 -21.66 -14.40 33.47
C LEU A 1076 -22.39 -15.73 33.69
N ARG A 1077 -22.90 -16.35 32.62
CA ARG A 1077 -23.58 -17.66 32.69
C ARG A 1077 -22.63 -18.77 33.16
N ASP A 1078 -21.41 -18.75 32.66
CA ASP A 1078 -20.44 -19.81 32.91
C ASP A 1078 -19.63 -19.55 34.21
N GLY A 1079 -19.81 -18.39 34.84
CA GLY A 1079 -19.20 -18.03 36.12
C GLY A 1079 -17.73 -17.63 36.01
N ASP A 1080 -17.32 -17.15 34.83
CA ASP A 1080 -15.95 -16.74 34.56
C ASP A 1080 -15.55 -15.53 35.44
N HIS A 1081 -14.26 -15.43 35.78
CA HIS A 1081 -13.72 -14.20 36.35
C HIS A 1081 -13.69 -13.13 35.24
N ILE A 1082 -14.07 -11.89 35.56
CA ILE A 1082 -14.15 -10.80 34.58
C ILE A 1082 -13.26 -9.67 35.06
N TYR A 1083 -12.21 -9.39 34.29
CA TYR A 1083 -11.29 -8.27 34.54
C TYR A 1083 -11.84 -6.95 34.02
N GLY A 1084 -12.57 -6.98 32.91
CA GLY A 1084 -13.15 -5.81 32.24
C GLY A 1084 -14.13 -6.18 31.13
N VAL A 1085 -14.87 -5.19 30.64
CA VAL A 1085 -15.86 -5.28 29.54
C VAL A 1085 -15.56 -4.22 28.50
#